data_AF-A0A2E8AH22-F1
#
_entry.id   AF-A0A2E8AH22-F1
#
_cell.length_a   1.000
_cell.length_b   1.000
_cell.length_c   1.000
_cell.angle_alpha   90.00
_cell.angle_beta   90.00
_cell.angle_gamma   90.00
#
_symmetry.space_group_name_H-M   'P 1'
#
loop_
_entity.id
_entity.type
_entity.pdbx_description
1 polymer ?
#
loop_
_entity_poly.entity_id
_entity_poly.type
_entity_poly.pdbx_seq_one_letter_code
_entity_poly.pdbx_strand_id
1 'polypeptide(L)'
;MFHLAARAFTAVFTLSTVALVAGCDGSGDANDDVAGRENSFPPTKNAIDDFTPGSTGDSNNASGLAEDEVRITMEVPESVAPGGELTRRNLRIVEPDTIRVYQTDQTLRELASVDTRSRRENSGRTVVRFENGRPIGPNVIIEATYGNSRMRSLAADEDRDVKVNPFSEFLVANTLDSYSSGEFSQIMDCVNDANGNLCLNKYVWPTLADQVHDFEINIPGTLDVDGALALLEQRGDFARYVDAMADYALLGESSSGKIEASSANYHSVFWGVELGQTFLESSIAGSGQWGVRIAREETTTDQNGTGYVYPGMTLTSLDAFNIRVTSLASDIPYDRRALIHADGNEFFDRPAWGLNTHSSSPGAATVENDIRLLAGRALYQSITGRSSSRIIGWTRNPYFLDAYVGGGTEQPDRVLSGYFSAGKAIELRSESGELKRERTLEDHYLSVFELNLLRKEGFQRQTLDGRDYNVVYLSTRMGDESEPFVVESGIGNWQISGSAVTQTMATTTLRRDNTGNVTVSVPADNPGQRDANWVISERPSRVYDPNSGNRVVSNGRLNLDRDSASGLDEKPDIAVGASTPDGSLMAFNLDTNAIGDGILVAAEQANASPPSQGRYRLQGVGLGMEQASNRLMHFDNALLVIESSSSARLEGRTLDIIHQVDAESVSTPQAQSSGTISLAYTASNHGAVTFSAGSLTLDGFFTSDQDQFFLQLRQTDGQEEVLGLLMATRLPE
;
A
#
# COMPACT_ATOMS: atom_id res chain seq x y z
N MET A 1 49.44 -50.49 14.11
CA MET A 1 49.36 -49.88 15.46
C MET A 1 48.21 -48.88 15.39
N PHE A 2 47.00 -49.23 15.86
CA PHE A 2 46.39 -48.77 17.14
C PHE A 2 46.42 -47.22 17.27
N HIS A 3 45.38 -46.42 17.54
CA HIS A 3 43.99 -46.52 18.03
C HIS A 3 43.29 -45.17 17.68
N LEU A 4 42.05 -45.13 17.17
CA LEU A 4 40.75 -44.75 17.81
C LEU A 4 40.48 -43.26 18.19
N ALA A 5 39.31 -42.78 17.70
CA ALA A 5 38.35 -41.80 18.30
C ALA A 5 38.74 -40.30 18.40
N ALA A 6 37.89 -39.27 18.25
CA ALA A 6 36.47 -39.10 17.93
C ALA A 6 36.17 -37.60 17.64
N ARG A 7 35.10 -37.35 16.86
CA ARG A 7 34.13 -36.23 16.88
C ARG A 7 34.59 -34.79 17.21
N ALA A 8 34.38 -33.88 16.24
CA ALA A 8 33.45 -32.74 16.31
C ALA A 8 33.52 -31.94 15.00
N PHE A 9 32.50 -32.03 14.15
CA PHE A 9 32.29 -31.10 13.04
C PHE A 9 31.28 -30.06 13.52
N THR A 10 31.77 -28.88 13.90
CA THR A 10 30.94 -27.70 14.14
C THR A 10 30.94 -26.91 12.84
N ALA A 11 29.92 -27.13 12.01
CA ALA A 11 29.67 -26.26 10.86
C ALA A 11 28.89 -25.04 11.38
N VAL A 12 29.59 -23.92 11.51
CA VAL A 12 29.02 -22.60 11.75
C VAL A 12 28.24 -22.19 10.51
N PHE A 13 26.91 -22.11 10.62
CA PHE A 13 26.05 -21.49 9.62
C PHE A 13 25.52 -20.18 10.21
N THR A 14 26.24 -19.08 9.95
CA THR A 14 25.72 -17.73 10.04
C THR A 14 25.01 -17.42 8.72
N LEU A 15 23.68 -17.46 8.70
CA LEU A 15 22.89 -16.89 7.62
C LEU A 15 22.79 -15.38 7.88
N SER A 16 23.76 -14.63 7.36
CA SER A 16 23.67 -13.19 7.26
C SER A 16 22.67 -12.84 6.17
N THR A 17 21.41 -12.61 6.52
CA THR A 17 20.40 -12.02 5.61
C THR A 17 20.69 -10.53 5.42
N VAL A 18 21.78 -10.24 4.70
CA VAL A 18 21.77 -9.17 3.71
C VAL A 18 21.62 -9.88 2.39
N ALA A 19 20.38 -10.31 2.10
CA ALA A 19 20.01 -10.58 0.73
C ALA A 19 19.91 -9.20 0.06
N LEU A 20 21.02 -8.75 -0.50
CA LEU A 20 20.99 -7.89 -1.67
C LEU A 20 20.18 -8.64 -2.73
N VAL A 21 18.85 -8.46 -2.71
CA VAL A 21 18.06 -8.64 -3.91
C VAL A 21 18.41 -7.44 -4.78
N ALA A 22 19.57 -7.54 -5.42
CA ALA A 22 19.78 -6.94 -6.71
C ALA A 22 18.70 -7.55 -7.61
N GLY A 23 17.59 -6.82 -7.78
CA GLY A 23 16.88 -6.90 -9.05
C GLY A 23 17.95 -6.65 -10.11
N CYS A 24 18.19 -7.63 -10.98
CA CYS A 24 19.32 -7.61 -11.90
C CYS A 24 19.33 -6.31 -12.70
N ASP A 25 20.28 -5.42 -12.39
CA ASP A 25 21.04 -4.72 -13.41
C ASP A 25 22.52 -4.83 -13.06
N GLY A 26 23.21 -5.70 -13.80
CA GLY A 26 24.62 -5.97 -13.62
C GLY A 26 25.45 -4.88 -14.28
N SER A 27 25.70 -3.79 -13.58
CA SER A 27 26.78 -2.85 -13.92
C SER A 27 27.90 -2.97 -12.88
N GLY A 28 28.86 -3.84 -13.19
CA GLY A 28 30.16 -3.85 -12.54
C GLY A 28 30.96 -2.63 -12.99
N ASP A 29 31.33 -1.80 -12.02
CA ASP A 29 32.54 -0.94 -11.93
C ASP A 29 32.34 0.30 -11.04
N ALA A 30 31.17 0.46 -10.38
CA ALA A 30 30.96 1.51 -9.39
C ALA A 30 31.38 1.14 -7.94
N ASN A 31 31.91 -0.08 -7.70
CA ASN A 31 32.13 -0.62 -6.35
C ASN A 31 33.56 -0.51 -5.80
N ASP A 32 34.57 -0.14 -6.60
CA ASP A 32 35.96 -0.10 -6.12
C ASP A 32 36.27 1.14 -5.26
N ASP A 33 35.57 2.27 -5.45
CA ASP A 33 35.73 3.46 -4.60
C ASP A 33 34.98 3.36 -3.25
N VAL A 34 34.11 2.35 -3.09
CA VAL A 34 33.42 2.04 -1.82
C VAL A 34 34.21 1.02 -0.99
N ALA A 35 35.02 0.18 -1.63
CA ALA A 35 35.83 -0.85 -0.95
C ALA A 35 36.98 -0.27 -0.09
N GLY A 36 37.35 1.00 -0.27
CA GLY A 36 38.46 1.65 0.43
C GLY A 36 38.09 2.54 1.63
N ARG A 37 36.81 2.76 1.93
CA ARG A 37 36.40 3.50 3.12
C ARG A 37 36.28 2.54 4.29
N GLU A 38 37.13 2.72 5.30
CA GLU A 38 36.90 2.11 6.61
C GLU A 38 35.47 2.44 7.06
N ASN A 39 34.66 1.40 7.26
CA ASN A 39 33.29 1.51 7.74
C ASN A 39 33.28 2.10 9.16
N SER A 40 33.25 3.43 9.28
CA SER A 40 32.91 4.11 10.52
C SER A 40 31.41 4.46 10.46
N PHE A 41 30.56 3.59 10.99
CA PHE A 41 29.16 3.90 11.19
C PHE A 41 29.02 4.77 12.45
N PRO A 42 28.52 6.01 12.36
CA PRO A 42 28.26 6.82 13.56
C PRO A 42 27.21 6.13 14.46
N PRO A 43 27.31 6.27 15.79
CA PRO A 43 26.37 5.64 16.72
C PRO A 43 25.02 6.38 16.74
N THR A 44 23.93 5.61 16.81
CA THR A 44 22.54 6.00 17.11
C THR A 44 21.99 7.23 16.37
N LYS A 45 21.08 7.02 15.40
CA LYS A 45 20.41 8.10 14.67
C LYS A 45 18.98 8.29 15.18
N ASN A 46 18.59 9.54 15.43
CA ASN A 46 17.19 9.88 15.63
C ASN A 46 16.54 10.10 14.25
N ALA A 47 15.37 9.52 14.00
CA ALA A 47 14.65 9.65 12.73
C ALA A 47 14.27 11.10 12.38
N ILE A 48 14.28 12.03 13.35
CA ILE A 48 14.10 13.46 13.08
C ILE A 48 15.28 14.06 12.30
N ASP A 49 16.47 13.49 12.51
CA ASP A 49 17.75 14.03 12.08
C ASP A 49 18.28 13.42 10.79
N ASP A 50 17.64 12.41 10.19
CA ASP A 50 18.17 11.83 8.95
C ASP A 50 17.07 11.31 8.02
N PHE A 51 16.61 12.17 7.13
CA PHE A 51 15.68 11.79 6.06
C PHE A 51 16.46 11.16 4.90
N THR A 52 16.30 9.86 4.69
CA THR A 52 17.06 9.11 3.67
C THR A 52 16.13 8.41 2.68
N PRO A 53 16.38 8.49 1.37
CA PRO A 53 15.64 7.67 0.41
C PRO A 53 15.89 6.19 0.70
N GLY A 54 14.85 5.37 0.57
CA GLY A 54 14.96 3.93 0.83
C GLY A 54 14.89 3.53 2.31
N SER A 55 14.73 4.48 3.23
CA SER A 55 14.22 4.20 4.57
C SER A 55 12.69 4.22 4.57
N THR A 56 12.03 3.49 5.46
CA THR A 56 10.57 3.56 5.71
C THR A 56 10.20 4.71 6.66
N GLY A 57 11.20 5.38 7.22
CA GLY A 57 11.06 6.47 8.17
C GLY A 57 11.27 6.08 9.62
N ASP A 58 11.42 4.79 9.93
CA ASP A 58 11.97 4.39 11.22
C ASP A 58 13.50 4.46 11.29
N SER A 59 14.01 4.67 12.51
CA SER A 59 15.43 4.74 12.79
C SER A 59 16.00 3.38 13.15
N ASN A 60 16.71 2.73 12.22
CA ASN A 60 17.44 1.52 12.57
C ASN A 60 18.64 1.84 13.46
N ASN A 61 18.51 1.49 14.74
CA ASN A 61 19.58 1.57 15.73
C ASN A 61 20.06 0.18 16.16
N ALA A 62 20.28 -0.75 15.22
CA ALA A 62 20.85 -2.06 15.51
C ALA A 62 22.39 -2.07 15.60
N SER A 63 23.03 -0.97 15.19
CA SER A 63 24.49 -0.90 15.09
C SER A 63 25.16 -1.15 16.45
N GLY A 64 26.17 -2.02 16.45
CA GLY A 64 26.91 -2.44 17.63
C GLY A 64 26.20 -3.44 18.55
N LEU A 65 25.03 -3.98 18.16
CA LEU A 65 24.32 -5.02 18.89
C LEU A 65 24.73 -6.42 18.44
N ALA A 66 24.93 -7.32 19.40
CA ALA A 66 24.98 -8.76 19.13
C ALA A 66 23.63 -9.28 18.59
N GLU A 67 23.61 -10.49 18.03
CA GLU A 67 22.41 -11.09 17.42
C GLU A 67 21.26 -11.28 18.42
N ASP A 68 21.62 -11.55 19.68
CA ASP A 68 20.75 -11.75 20.84
C ASP A 68 20.55 -10.49 21.70
N GLU A 69 21.02 -9.33 21.23
CA GLU A 69 20.85 -8.03 21.88
C GLU A 69 19.79 -7.18 21.17
N VAL A 70 19.00 -6.47 21.97
CA VAL A 70 18.11 -5.39 21.53
C VAL A 70 18.44 -4.10 22.28
N ARG A 71 18.24 -2.96 21.63
CA ARG A 71 18.37 -1.63 22.23
C ARG A 71 16.99 -1.11 22.60
N ILE A 72 16.85 -0.56 23.80
CA ILE A 72 15.58 -0.03 24.30
C ILE A 72 15.60 1.49 24.21
N THR A 73 14.61 2.03 23.50
CA THR A 73 14.39 3.47 23.34
C THR A 73 13.01 3.83 23.90
N MET A 74 12.94 4.60 25.00
CA MET A 74 11.66 5.04 25.57
C MET A 74 11.29 6.41 25.01
N GLU A 75 10.08 6.53 24.45
CA GLU A 75 9.55 7.79 23.92
C GLU A 75 8.21 8.11 24.61
N VAL A 76 8.11 9.29 25.24
CA VAL A 76 6.91 9.72 25.96
C VAL A 76 6.29 10.98 25.32
N PRO A 77 4.99 11.24 25.49
CA PRO A 77 4.39 12.51 25.07
C PRO A 77 5.07 13.73 25.71
N GLU A 78 5.01 14.89 25.03
CA GLU A 78 5.61 16.14 25.53
C GLU A 78 5.08 16.56 26.90
N SER A 79 3.80 16.32 27.18
CA SER A 79 3.17 16.59 28.48
C SER A 79 3.87 15.87 29.65
N VAL A 80 4.55 14.75 29.39
CA VAL A 80 5.26 13.94 30.37
C VAL A 80 6.72 14.40 30.53
N ALA A 81 7.41 14.71 29.43
CA ALA A 81 8.82 15.09 29.43
C ALA A 81 9.13 16.25 28.47
N PRO A 82 8.74 17.50 28.78
CA PRO A 82 8.84 18.62 27.85
C PRO A 82 10.29 18.99 27.48
N GLY A 83 11.27 18.59 28.28
CA GLY A 83 12.70 18.81 28.02
C GLY A 83 13.42 17.68 27.27
N GLY A 84 12.71 16.59 26.92
CA GLY A 84 13.31 15.46 26.20
C GLY A 84 13.60 15.77 24.72
N GLU A 85 14.47 14.96 24.12
CA GLU A 85 14.84 15.09 22.71
C GLU A 85 13.63 14.79 21.81
N LEU A 86 13.33 15.68 20.87
CA LEU A 86 12.15 15.57 20.00
C LEU A 86 12.31 14.43 18.98
N THR A 87 11.21 13.75 18.70
CA THR A 87 11.08 12.76 17.59
C THR A 87 10.17 13.30 16.49
N ARG A 88 10.18 12.65 15.32
CA ARG A 88 9.31 13.03 14.19
C ARG A 88 7.80 12.98 14.48
N ARG A 89 7.37 12.21 15.49
CA ARG A 89 5.97 12.04 15.91
C ARG A 89 5.54 12.97 17.05
N ASN A 90 6.36 13.97 17.37
CA ASN A 90 6.18 14.85 18.52
C ASN A 90 6.22 14.13 19.89
N LEU A 91 6.94 13.01 19.96
CA LEU A 91 7.31 12.35 21.22
C LEU A 91 8.69 12.81 21.69
N ARG A 92 9.05 12.45 22.93
CA ARG A 92 10.26 12.85 23.63
C ARG A 92 11.05 11.63 24.06
N ILE A 93 12.28 11.51 23.59
CA ILE A 93 13.20 10.44 24.03
C ILE A 93 13.61 10.72 25.47
N VAL A 94 13.48 9.71 26.33
CA VAL A 94 13.82 9.77 27.75
C VAL A 94 14.63 8.54 28.18
N GLU A 95 15.40 8.71 29.25
CA GLU A 95 16.03 7.58 29.95
C GLU A 95 14.99 6.96 30.89
N PRO A 96 14.64 5.67 30.75
CA PRO A 96 13.66 5.03 31.61
C PRO A 96 14.18 4.88 33.05
N ASP A 97 13.29 5.10 34.03
CA ASP A 97 13.55 4.89 35.46
C ASP A 97 13.71 3.41 35.78
N THR A 98 12.88 2.56 35.15
CA THR A 98 12.95 1.10 35.28
C THR A 98 12.67 0.44 33.94
N ILE A 99 13.29 -0.74 33.74
CA ILE A 99 13.01 -1.65 32.63
C ILE A 99 12.80 -3.04 33.23
N ARG A 100 11.72 -3.71 32.83
CA ARG A 100 11.39 -5.09 33.20
C ARG A 100 11.12 -5.91 31.95
N VAL A 101 11.54 -7.18 31.96
CA VAL A 101 11.30 -8.10 30.85
C VAL A 101 10.66 -9.37 31.41
N TYR A 102 9.50 -9.74 30.86
CA TYR A 102 8.72 -10.87 31.35
C TYR A 102 7.95 -11.59 30.25
N GLN A 103 7.58 -12.83 30.53
CA GLN A 103 6.69 -13.62 29.69
C GLN A 103 5.24 -13.38 30.08
N THR A 104 4.36 -13.39 29.08
CA THR A 104 2.93 -13.20 29.25
C THR A 104 2.09 -14.17 28.42
N ASP A 105 0.81 -14.26 28.76
CA ASP A 105 -0.24 -14.88 27.93
C ASP A 105 -1.13 -13.80 27.31
N GLN A 106 -2.18 -14.20 26.59
CA GLN A 106 -3.14 -13.29 25.99
C GLN A 106 -3.84 -12.39 27.03
N THR A 107 -3.85 -12.75 28.31
CA THR A 107 -4.46 -11.91 29.37
C THR A 107 -3.51 -10.82 29.89
N LEU A 108 -2.33 -10.66 29.28
CA LEU A 108 -1.28 -9.75 29.71
C LEU A 108 -0.78 -10.00 31.15
N ARG A 109 -1.07 -11.20 31.69
CA ARG A 109 -0.62 -11.61 33.01
C ARG A 109 0.85 -11.97 32.95
N GLU A 110 1.63 -11.45 33.89
CA GLU A 110 3.03 -11.85 34.07
C GLU A 110 3.09 -13.32 34.53
N LEU A 111 3.71 -14.17 33.71
CA LEU A 111 3.84 -15.61 33.97
C LEU A 111 5.19 -15.97 34.58
N ALA A 112 6.26 -15.38 34.03
CA ALA A 112 7.63 -15.66 34.43
C ALA A 112 8.56 -14.52 34.01
N SER A 113 9.68 -14.37 34.72
CA SER A 113 10.79 -13.52 34.27
C SER A 113 11.53 -14.16 33.10
N VAL A 114 12.06 -13.35 32.18
CA VAL A 114 12.96 -13.82 31.12
C VAL A 114 14.41 -13.62 31.53
N ASP A 115 15.26 -14.63 31.32
CA ASP A 115 16.69 -14.53 31.61
C ASP A 115 17.35 -13.54 30.66
N THR A 116 17.80 -12.42 31.22
CA THR A 116 18.34 -11.28 30.48
C THR A 116 19.52 -10.67 31.20
N ARG A 117 20.43 -10.06 30.44
CA ARG A 117 21.47 -9.17 30.97
C ARG A 117 21.32 -7.80 30.34
N SER A 118 21.48 -6.76 31.13
CA SER A 118 21.44 -5.39 30.63
C SER A 118 22.81 -4.72 30.73
N ARG A 119 23.11 -3.88 29.75
CA ARG A 119 24.22 -2.92 29.80
C ARG A 119 23.69 -1.55 29.41
N ARG A 120 24.26 -0.50 30.02
CA ARG A 120 23.95 0.88 29.66
C ARG A 120 25.02 1.41 28.72
N GLU A 121 24.59 2.06 27.64
CA GLU A 121 25.48 2.74 26.70
C GLU A 121 25.74 4.18 27.13
N ASN A 122 26.81 4.78 26.60
CA ASN A 122 27.17 6.17 26.88
C ASN A 122 26.10 7.17 26.42
N SER A 123 25.21 6.76 25.51
CA SER A 123 24.05 7.51 25.03
C SER A 123 22.86 7.51 26.01
N GLY A 124 22.96 6.81 27.15
CA GLY A 124 21.86 6.66 28.12
C GLY A 124 20.88 5.52 27.79
N ARG A 125 20.97 4.92 26.59
CA ARG A 125 20.13 3.80 26.18
C ARG A 125 20.53 2.50 26.89
N THR A 126 19.56 1.65 27.13
CA THR A 126 19.77 0.32 27.72
C THR A 126 19.77 -0.72 26.61
N VAL A 127 20.78 -1.58 26.59
CA VAL A 127 20.83 -2.77 25.74
C VAL A 127 20.50 -3.98 26.60
N VAL A 128 19.55 -4.78 26.15
CA VAL A 128 19.11 -6.02 26.78
C VAL A 128 19.56 -7.18 25.92
N ARG A 129 20.30 -8.11 26.53
CA ARG A 129 20.69 -9.39 25.94
C ARG A 129 19.77 -10.49 26.43
N PHE A 130 19.24 -11.29 25.51
CA PHE A 130 18.43 -12.46 25.81
C PHE A 130 19.29 -13.73 25.82
N GLU A 131 19.41 -14.40 26.96
CA GLU A 131 20.31 -15.56 27.09
C GLU A 131 19.85 -16.79 26.30
N ASN A 132 18.55 -16.85 25.93
CA ASN A 132 17.95 -17.96 25.18
C ASN A 132 17.63 -17.59 23.71
N GLY A 133 18.32 -16.58 23.16
CA GLY A 133 18.06 -16.07 21.82
C GLY A 133 16.95 -15.01 21.80
N ARG A 134 16.90 -14.25 20.70
CA ARG A 134 15.97 -13.13 20.56
C ARG A 134 14.52 -13.64 20.50
N PRO A 135 13.59 -13.05 21.28
CA PRO A 135 12.17 -13.34 21.14
C PRO A 135 11.67 -13.00 19.73
N ILE A 136 10.84 -13.88 19.17
CA ILE A 136 10.14 -13.65 17.90
C ILE A 136 8.61 -13.71 18.06
N GLY A 137 8.14 -14.21 19.21
CA GLY A 137 6.72 -14.28 19.52
C GLY A 137 6.22 -13.10 20.33
N PRO A 138 4.89 -12.91 20.39
CA PRO A 138 4.26 -11.81 21.13
C PRO A 138 4.28 -11.99 22.65
N ASN A 139 4.79 -13.12 23.15
CA ASN A 139 4.69 -13.52 24.55
C ASN A 139 5.77 -12.91 25.45
N VAL A 140 6.72 -12.15 24.92
CA VAL A 140 7.77 -11.51 25.71
C VAL A 140 7.61 -9.99 25.65
N ILE A 141 7.37 -9.39 26.82
CA ILE A 141 7.10 -7.96 26.97
C ILE A 141 8.31 -7.26 27.60
N ILE A 142 8.62 -6.08 27.07
CA ILE A 142 9.51 -5.09 27.68
C ILE A 142 8.64 -3.97 28.23
N GLU A 143 8.64 -3.82 29.55
CA GLU A 143 7.93 -2.76 30.27
C GLU A 143 8.93 -1.72 30.74
N ALA A 144 8.66 -0.44 30.45
CA ALA A 144 9.48 0.67 30.92
C ALA A 144 8.62 1.72 31.65
N THR A 145 9.22 2.38 32.62
CA THR A 145 8.58 3.46 33.38
C THR A 145 9.38 4.75 33.30
N TYR A 146 8.68 5.88 33.26
CA TYR A 146 9.25 7.21 33.40
C TYR A 146 8.28 8.10 34.18
N GLY A 147 8.68 8.55 35.36
CA GLY A 147 7.79 9.21 36.31
C GLY A 147 6.60 8.32 36.66
N ASN A 148 5.39 8.78 36.35
CA ASN A 148 4.15 8.02 36.58
C ASN A 148 3.68 7.24 35.34
N SER A 149 4.36 7.39 34.20
CA SER A 149 3.99 6.73 32.96
C SER A 149 4.62 5.35 32.89
N ARG A 150 3.81 4.35 32.56
CA ARG A 150 4.22 2.97 32.31
C ARG A 150 3.74 2.58 30.92
N MET A 151 4.64 2.08 30.09
CA MET A 151 4.33 1.61 28.74
C MET A 151 5.07 0.30 28.46
N ARG A 152 4.55 -0.45 27.51
CA ARG A 152 5.03 -1.77 27.12
C ARG A 152 5.33 -1.81 25.63
N SER A 153 6.20 -2.75 25.26
CA SER A 153 6.48 -3.11 23.88
C SER A 153 6.73 -4.62 23.80
N LEU A 154 6.51 -5.19 22.61
CA LEU A 154 6.93 -6.56 22.32
C LEU A 154 8.45 -6.59 22.23
N ALA A 155 9.08 -7.64 22.76
CA ALA A 155 10.52 -7.85 22.53
C ALA A 155 10.83 -8.39 21.12
N ALA A 156 9.80 -8.90 20.44
CA ALA A 156 9.88 -9.37 19.07
C ALA A 156 9.86 -8.17 18.13
N ASP A 157 11.05 -7.75 17.71
CA ASP A 157 11.27 -6.56 16.89
C ASP A 157 12.27 -6.89 15.78
N GLU A 158 11.95 -6.47 14.55
CA GLU A 158 12.68 -6.85 13.34
C GLU A 158 14.05 -6.17 13.26
N ASP A 159 14.13 -4.90 13.64
CA ASP A 159 15.35 -4.09 13.49
C ASP A 159 16.23 -4.07 14.74
N ARG A 160 15.74 -4.57 15.89
CA ARG A 160 16.40 -4.67 17.20
C ARG A 160 16.51 -3.34 17.96
N ASP A 161 15.81 -2.29 17.55
CA ASP A 161 15.59 -1.03 18.28
C ASP A 161 14.16 -1.00 18.86
N VAL A 162 13.94 -1.74 19.95
CA VAL A 162 12.63 -1.82 20.60
C VAL A 162 12.25 -0.46 21.18
N LYS A 163 11.25 0.17 20.57
CA LYS A 163 10.67 1.42 21.07
C LYS A 163 9.56 1.12 22.07
N VAL A 164 9.65 1.77 23.22
CA VAL A 164 8.62 1.73 24.26
C VAL A 164 7.93 3.08 24.30
N ASN A 165 6.78 3.17 23.63
CA ASN A 165 6.05 4.41 23.38
C ASN A 165 4.53 4.16 23.23
N PRO A 166 3.70 5.18 22.95
CA PRO A 166 2.25 4.96 22.77
C PRO A 166 1.88 4.00 21.63
N PHE A 167 2.68 3.86 20.58
CA PHE A 167 2.39 2.95 19.46
C PHE A 167 2.60 1.50 19.86
N SER A 168 3.72 1.20 20.55
CA SER A 168 3.99 -0.14 21.07
C SER A 168 3.04 -0.52 22.20
N GLU A 169 2.67 0.45 23.05
CA GLU A 169 1.68 0.23 24.11
C GLU A 169 0.30 -0.04 23.51
N PHE A 170 -0.10 0.70 22.47
CA PHE A 170 -1.35 0.43 21.75
C PHE A 170 -1.37 -0.99 21.20
N LEU A 171 -0.29 -1.42 20.55
CA LEU A 171 -0.15 -2.78 20.04
C LEU A 171 -0.36 -3.81 21.16
N VAL A 172 0.41 -3.74 22.25
CA VAL A 172 0.31 -4.69 23.37
C VAL A 172 -1.09 -4.67 24.01
N ALA A 173 -1.66 -3.48 24.22
CA ALA A 173 -2.90 -3.31 24.97
C ALA A 173 -4.17 -3.65 24.18
N ASN A 174 -4.14 -3.60 22.84
CA ASN A 174 -5.33 -3.78 22.00
C ASN A 174 -5.29 -5.03 21.10
N THR A 175 -4.16 -5.75 21.03
CA THR A 175 -4.08 -6.98 20.21
C THR A 175 -3.91 -8.24 21.02
N LEU A 176 -3.10 -8.26 22.08
CA LEU A 176 -2.83 -9.54 22.76
C LEU A 176 -4.04 -10.08 23.51
N ASP A 177 -4.86 -9.19 24.08
CA ASP A 177 -6.07 -9.55 24.82
C ASP A 177 -7.31 -9.82 23.95
N SER A 178 -7.23 -9.51 22.66
CA SER A 178 -8.28 -9.84 21.69
C SER A 178 -8.29 -11.32 21.32
N TYR A 179 -7.14 -12.01 21.46
CA TYR A 179 -7.05 -13.44 21.20
C TYR A 179 -7.73 -14.28 22.29
N SER A 180 -8.42 -15.33 21.85
CA SER A 180 -8.73 -16.46 22.72
C SER A 180 -7.46 -17.19 23.13
N SER A 181 -7.55 -17.98 24.21
CA SER A 181 -6.42 -18.84 24.62
C SER A 181 -6.02 -19.85 23.53
N GLY A 182 -6.97 -20.26 22.68
CA GLY A 182 -6.71 -21.16 21.55
C GLY A 182 -5.90 -20.47 20.45
N GLU A 183 -6.33 -19.28 20.04
CA GLU A 183 -5.64 -18.46 19.02
C GLU A 183 -4.23 -18.09 19.45
N PHE A 184 -4.04 -17.66 20.70
CA PHE A 184 -2.70 -17.38 21.23
C PHE A 184 -1.82 -18.63 21.25
N SER A 185 -2.37 -19.79 21.59
CA SER A 185 -1.63 -21.05 21.55
C SER A 185 -1.24 -21.41 20.12
N GLN A 186 -2.11 -21.21 19.13
CA GLN A 186 -1.82 -21.43 17.72
C GLN A 186 -0.68 -20.53 17.21
N ILE A 187 -0.66 -19.26 17.61
CA ILE A 187 0.46 -18.35 17.33
C ILE A 187 1.75 -18.88 17.96
N MET A 188 1.70 -19.28 19.23
CA MET A 188 2.87 -19.79 19.94
C MET A 188 3.38 -21.13 19.38
N ASP A 189 2.50 -22.00 18.88
CA ASP A 189 2.87 -23.24 18.20
C ASP A 189 3.62 -22.95 16.90
N CYS A 190 3.20 -21.93 16.14
CA CYS A 190 3.91 -21.43 14.96
C CYS A 190 5.28 -20.85 15.33
N VAL A 191 5.34 -20.00 16.37
CA VAL A 191 6.59 -19.38 16.87
C VAL A 191 7.60 -20.44 17.32
N ASN A 192 7.16 -21.45 18.06
CA ASN A 192 8.01 -22.49 18.61
C ASN A 192 8.33 -23.61 17.61
N ASP A 193 7.80 -23.55 16.39
CA ASP A 193 7.87 -24.62 15.39
C ASP A 193 7.48 -25.99 15.99
N ALA A 194 6.38 -26.02 16.75
CA ALA A 194 5.99 -27.17 17.57
C ALA A 194 5.77 -28.45 16.74
N ASN A 195 5.44 -28.29 15.45
CA ASN A 195 5.21 -29.38 14.51
C ASN A 195 6.45 -29.73 13.66
N GLY A 196 7.58 -29.02 13.82
CA GLY A 196 8.80 -29.22 13.04
C GLY A 196 8.66 -28.89 11.55
N ASN A 197 7.65 -28.09 11.24
CA ASN A 197 7.31 -27.65 9.91
C ASN A 197 7.33 -26.12 9.91
N LEU A 198 8.39 -25.57 9.36
CA LEU A 198 8.77 -24.17 9.47
C LEU A 198 7.61 -23.19 9.16
N CYS A 199 6.98 -22.65 10.21
CA CYS A 199 5.89 -21.69 10.10
C CYS A 199 6.44 -20.27 9.87
N LEU A 200 6.09 -19.66 8.72
CA LEU A 200 6.59 -18.32 8.36
C LEU A 200 5.85 -17.18 9.05
N ASN A 201 4.63 -17.41 9.50
CA ASN A 201 3.86 -16.37 10.20
C ASN A 201 4.44 -16.00 11.57
N LYS A 202 5.46 -16.73 12.05
CA LYS A 202 6.28 -16.33 13.21
C LYS A 202 7.00 -14.99 13.00
N TYR A 203 7.14 -14.52 11.76
CA TYR A 203 7.74 -13.22 11.45
C TYR A 203 6.73 -12.06 11.43
N VAL A 204 5.42 -12.33 11.50
CA VAL A 204 4.39 -11.29 11.49
C VAL A 204 4.52 -10.34 12.69
N TRP A 205 4.79 -10.88 13.88
CA TRP A 205 4.92 -10.07 15.10
C TRP A 205 6.15 -9.16 15.12
N PRO A 206 7.37 -9.64 14.80
CA PRO A 206 8.52 -8.77 14.61
C PRO A 206 8.26 -7.64 13.61
N THR A 207 7.67 -7.95 12.46
CA THR A 207 7.35 -6.95 11.44
C THR A 207 6.27 -5.97 11.90
N LEU A 208 5.24 -6.43 12.61
CA LEU A 208 4.18 -5.56 13.14
C LEU A 208 4.72 -4.62 14.22
N ALA A 209 5.54 -5.13 15.15
CA ALA A 209 6.17 -4.32 16.20
C ALA A 209 7.06 -3.22 15.64
N ASP A 210 7.75 -3.49 14.53
CA ASP A 210 8.56 -2.51 13.80
C ASP A 210 7.68 -1.52 13.01
N GLN A 211 6.77 -2.01 12.18
CA GLN A 211 5.99 -1.16 11.25
C GLN A 211 5.00 -0.22 11.95
N VAL A 212 4.54 -0.49 13.18
CA VAL A 212 3.75 0.52 13.93
C VAL A 212 4.56 1.80 14.17
N HIS A 213 5.90 1.71 14.16
CA HIS A 213 6.81 2.84 14.26
C HIS A 213 7.12 3.50 12.92
N ASP A 214 6.59 3.05 11.80
CA ASP A 214 6.71 3.75 10.51
C ASP A 214 5.65 4.85 10.34
N PHE A 215 4.48 4.72 10.98
CA PHE A 215 3.36 5.66 10.87
C PHE A 215 3.73 7.11 11.20
N GLU A 216 3.37 8.03 10.30
CA GLU A 216 3.52 9.49 10.41
C GLU A 216 2.32 10.12 11.12
N ILE A 217 2.10 9.73 12.38
CA ILE A 217 1.05 10.26 13.24
C ILE A 217 1.69 11.11 14.34
N ASN A 218 1.37 12.40 14.35
CA ASN A 218 1.83 13.33 15.38
C ASN A 218 0.97 13.17 16.63
N ILE A 219 1.60 12.95 17.79
CA ILE A 219 0.92 12.98 19.09
C ILE A 219 0.92 14.44 19.59
N PRO A 220 -0.24 15.11 19.73
CA PRO A 220 -0.29 16.48 20.23
C PRO A 220 0.37 16.60 21.60
N GLY A 221 1.19 17.64 21.80
CA GLY A 221 1.97 17.80 23.04
C GLY A 221 1.13 17.99 24.30
N THR A 222 -0.17 18.25 24.14
CA THR A 222 -1.14 18.36 25.24
C THR A 222 -1.68 17.02 25.74
N LEU A 223 -1.47 15.92 25.01
CA LEU A 223 -1.95 14.59 25.39
C LEU A 223 -0.95 13.90 26.32
N ASP A 224 -1.47 13.17 27.29
CA ASP A 224 -0.72 12.17 28.05
C ASP A 224 -0.74 10.82 27.31
N VAL A 225 -0.29 9.75 27.97
CA VAL A 225 -0.24 8.41 27.37
C VAL A 225 -1.64 7.92 27.00
N ASP A 226 -2.63 8.05 27.90
CA ASP A 226 -4.00 7.60 27.65
C ASP A 226 -4.65 8.38 26.51
N GLY A 227 -4.44 9.70 26.46
CA GLY A 227 -4.88 10.53 25.34
C GLY A 227 -4.23 10.14 24.02
N ALA A 228 -2.95 9.78 24.02
CA ALA A 228 -2.25 9.29 22.83
C ALA A 228 -2.80 7.94 22.35
N LEU A 229 -3.11 7.01 23.25
CA LEU A 229 -3.74 5.73 22.91
C LEU A 229 -5.13 5.93 22.31
N ALA A 230 -5.96 6.80 22.89
CA ALA A 230 -7.27 7.13 22.36
C ALA A 230 -7.20 7.80 20.98
N LEU A 231 -6.18 8.63 20.73
CA LEU A 231 -5.92 9.20 19.40
C LEU A 231 -5.58 8.09 18.39
N LEU A 232 -4.70 7.16 18.76
CA LEU A 232 -4.30 6.05 17.88
C LEU A 232 -5.47 5.11 17.57
N GLU A 233 -6.34 4.84 18.55
CA GLU A 233 -7.57 4.08 18.36
C GLU A 233 -8.52 4.74 17.35
N GLN A 234 -8.63 6.07 17.41
CA GLN A 234 -9.47 6.86 16.50
C GLN A 234 -8.86 7.01 15.09
N ARG A 235 -7.56 6.74 14.93
CA ARG A 235 -6.89 6.74 13.62
C ARG A 235 -7.19 5.44 12.91
N GLY A 236 -8.26 5.46 12.10
CA GLY A 236 -8.77 4.28 11.39
C GLY A 236 -7.69 3.57 10.57
N ASP A 237 -6.82 4.32 9.89
CA ASP A 237 -5.71 3.75 9.11
C ASP A 237 -4.71 2.96 9.96
N PHE A 238 -4.41 3.43 11.17
CA PHE A 238 -3.48 2.76 12.08
C PHE A 238 -4.14 1.57 12.80
N ALA A 239 -5.29 1.79 13.42
CA ALA A 239 -5.99 0.75 14.17
C ALA A 239 -6.37 -0.44 13.28
N ARG A 240 -6.80 -0.19 12.03
CA ARG A 240 -7.13 -1.24 11.06
C ARG A 240 -5.90 -2.01 10.58
N TYR A 241 -4.78 -1.32 10.38
CA TYR A 241 -3.53 -1.99 10.02
C TYR A 241 -3.07 -2.95 11.13
N VAL A 242 -3.13 -2.51 12.40
CA VAL A 242 -2.78 -3.33 13.56
C VAL A 242 -3.71 -4.55 13.68
N ASP A 243 -5.02 -4.35 13.57
CA ASP A 243 -6.05 -5.41 13.60
C ASP A 243 -5.83 -6.44 12.48
N ALA A 244 -5.64 -5.98 11.24
CA ALA A 244 -5.45 -6.86 10.08
C ALA A 244 -4.13 -7.67 10.15
N MET A 245 -3.05 -7.07 10.65
CA MET A 245 -1.78 -7.78 10.85
C MET A 245 -1.87 -8.78 12.01
N ALA A 246 -2.62 -8.46 13.07
CA ALA A 246 -2.91 -9.38 14.16
C ALA A 246 -3.74 -10.60 13.69
N ASP A 247 -4.75 -10.38 12.85
CA ASP A 247 -5.51 -11.47 12.19
C ASP A 247 -4.62 -12.29 11.27
N TYR A 248 -3.74 -11.64 10.50
CA TYR A 248 -2.78 -12.31 9.63
C TYR A 248 -1.85 -13.26 10.40
N ALA A 249 -1.47 -12.92 11.64
CA ALA A 249 -0.64 -13.79 12.48
C ALA A 249 -1.30 -15.13 12.85
N LEU A 250 -2.64 -15.23 12.76
CA LEU A 250 -3.38 -16.46 13.03
C LEU A 250 -3.30 -17.48 11.90
N LEU A 251 -2.85 -17.10 10.72
CA LEU A 251 -2.73 -18.02 9.61
C LEU A 251 -1.77 -19.15 9.96
N GLY A 252 -2.25 -20.39 9.83
CA GLY A 252 -1.48 -21.58 10.16
C GLY A 252 -0.51 -21.96 9.04
N GLU A 253 0.40 -22.88 9.34
CA GLU A 253 1.36 -23.39 8.36
C GLU A 253 0.69 -23.97 7.08
N SER A 254 -0.47 -24.62 7.24
CA SER A 254 -1.24 -25.18 6.13
C SER A 254 -1.89 -24.14 5.22
N SER A 255 -1.97 -22.88 5.64
CA SER A 255 -2.62 -21.84 4.85
C SER A 255 -1.71 -21.25 3.78
N SER A 256 -0.38 -21.48 3.81
CA SER A 256 0.53 -21.00 2.76
C SER A 256 0.47 -21.91 1.52
N GLY A 257 -0.39 -21.52 0.58
CA GLY A 257 -0.43 -21.97 -0.81
C GLY A 257 0.90 -21.83 -1.54
N LYS A 258 0.97 -22.35 -2.77
CA LYS A 258 2.22 -22.49 -3.52
C LYS A 258 2.20 -21.67 -4.79
N ILE A 259 3.24 -20.84 -4.97
CA ILE A 259 3.62 -20.29 -6.27
C ILE A 259 4.87 -21.07 -6.71
N GLU A 260 4.72 -21.89 -7.76
CA GLU A 260 5.80 -22.76 -8.28
C GLU A 260 6.90 -21.96 -9.00
N ALA A 261 6.58 -20.80 -9.54
CA ALA A 261 7.55 -19.93 -10.20
C ALA A 261 8.55 -19.36 -9.19
N SER A 262 9.85 -19.52 -9.47
CA SER A 262 10.93 -18.91 -8.67
C SER A 262 10.80 -17.39 -8.61
N SER A 263 10.26 -16.77 -9.66
CA SER A 263 9.85 -15.37 -9.69
C SER A 263 8.85 -15.08 -10.80
N ALA A 264 7.98 -14.09 -10.58
CA ALA A 264 7.06 -13.54 -11.56
C ALA A 264 7.15 -12.01 -11.53
N ASN A 265 7.32 -11.42 -12.71
CA ASN A 265 7.38 -9.96 -12.89
C ASN A 265 6.07 -9.49 -13.52
N TYR A 266 5.55 -8.36 -13.06
CA TYR A 266 4.28 -7.80 -13.50
C TYR A 266 4.46 -6.37 -14.00
N HIS A 267 3.63 -5.96 -14.95
CA HIS A 267 3.39 -4.55 -15.24
C HIS A 267 2.32 -4.04 -14.30
N SER A 268 2.57 -2.91 -13.62
CA SER A 268 1.62 -2.33 -12.67
C SER A 268 0.83 -1.21 -13.33
N VAL A 269 -0.49 -1.37 -13.40
CA VAL A 269 -1.41 -0.26 -13.66
C VAL A 269 -1.81 0.30 -12.31
N PHE A 270 -1.35 1.51 -12.01
CA PHE A 270 -1.47 2.13 -10.70
C PHE A 270 -2.21 3.45 -10.80
N TRP A 271 -3.31 3.57 -10.06
CA TRP A 271 -4.06 4.81 -9.90
C TRP A 271 -4.36 5.02 -8.43
N GLY A 272 -4.09 6.24 -7.95
CA GLY A 272 -4.42 6.62 -6.59
C GLY A 272 -5.12 7.96 -6.56
N VAL A 273 -6.10 8.10 -5.67
CA VAL A 273 -6.81 9.35 -5.44
C VAL A 273 -6.68 9.77 -3.98
N GLU A 274 -6.45 11.07 -3.78
CA GLU A 274 -6.12 11.68 -2.52
C GLU A 274 -7.14 12.73 -2.12
N LEU A 275 -7.46 12.78 -0.84
CA LEU A 275 -8.01 13.97 -0.21
C LEU A 275 -7.10 14.33 0.95
N GLY A 276 -6.44 15.48 0.88
CA GLY A 276 -5.41 15.88 1.84
C GLY A 276 -5.51 17.35 2.23
N GLN A 277 -4.58 17.82 3.06
CA GLN A 277 -4.52 19.20 3.53
C GLN A 277 -3.17 19.82 3.17
N THR A 278 -3.16 21.08 2.70
CA THR A 278 -1.92 21.79 2.33
C THR A 278 -1.57 22.88 3.33
N PHE A 279 -0.29 23.02 3.63
CA PHE A 279 0.31 24.09 4.43
C PHE A 279 1.46 24.77 3.68
N LEU A 280 1.58 24.51 2.37
CA LEU A 280 2.73 24.92 1.57
C LEU A 280 2.82 26.45 1.43
N GLU A 281 1.70 27.11 1.09
CA GLU A 281 1.56 28.56 0.93
C GLU A 281 0.80 29.18 2.11
N SER A 282 1.31 30.27 2.67
CA SER A 282 0.74 30.90 3.85
C SER A 282 -0.66 31.51 3.65
N SER A 283 -1.04 31.85 2.41
CA SER A 283 -2.33 32.48 2.11
C SER A 283 -3.51 31.51 2.08
N ILE A 284 -3.22 30.21 1.93
CA ILE A 284 -4.20 29.11 1.78
C ILE A 284 -3.78 27.91 2.64
N ALA A 285 -3.06 28.18 3.74
CA ALA A 285 -2.58 27.16 4.65
C ALA A 285 -3.75 26.63 5.48
N GLY A 286 -4.01 25.33 5.38
CA GLY A 286 -5.14 24.66 6.00
C GLY A 286 -6.19 24.21 4.99
N SER A 287 -6.23 24.77 3.78
CA SER A 287 -7.22 24.38 2.78
C SER A 287 -7.07 22.90 2.38
N GLY A 288 -8.20 22.25 2.07
CA GLY A 288 -8.18 20.88 1.56
C GLY A 288 -7.75 20.83 0.09
N GLN A 289 -7.30 19.66 -0.34
CA GLN A 289 -6.88 19.42 -1.72
C GLN A 289 -7.27 18.02 -2.19
N TRP A 290 -7.81 17.95 -3.40
CA TRP A 290 -7.89 16.70 -4.15
C TRP A 290 -6.56 16.43 -4.83
N GLY A 291 -6.14 15.17 -4.91
CA GLY A 291 -4.95 14.76 -5.66
C GLY A 291 -5.18 13.48 -6.43
N VAL A 292 -4.50 13.31 -7.56
CA VAL A 292 -4.48 12.05 -8.31
C VAL A 292 -3.05 11.67 -8.67
N ARG A 293 -2.75 10.38 -8.50
CA ARG A 293 -1.49 9.73 -8.88
C ARG A 293 -1.74 8.75 -10.01
N ILE A 294 -0.88 8.79 -11.03
CA ILE A 294 -0.93 7.85 -12.14
C ILE A 294 0.48 7.33 -12.42
N ALA A 295 0.59 6.02 -12.65
CA ALA A 295 1.84 5.41 -13.05
C ALA A 295 2.45 6.06 -14.30
N ARG A 296 3.77 6.20 -14.30
CA ARG A 296 4.57 6.76 -15.39
C ARG A 296 5.85 5.97 -15.60
N GLU A 297 6.35 6.08 -16.81
CA GLU A 297 7.65 5.54 -17.18
C GLU A 297 8.71 6.55 -16.81
N GLU A 298 9.77 6.09 -16.15
CA GLU A 298 10.92 6.91 -15.86
C GLU A 298 12.08 6.52 -16.77
N THR A 299 12.84 7.53 -17.19
CA THR A 299 14.06 7.35 -17.94
C THR A 299 15.19 8.01 -17.16
N THR A 300 16.16 7.22 -16.74
CA THR A 300 17.35 7.70 -16.02
C THR A 300 18.52 7.68 -16.97
N THR A 301 19.12 8.84 -17.24
CA THR A 301 20.32 8.92 -18.09
C THR A 301 21.52 9.37 -17.26
N ASP A 302 22.58 8.58 -17.29
CA ASP A 302 23.86 8.88 -16.64
C ASP A 302 25.04 8.72 -17.64
N GLN A 303 26.27 8.69 -17.13
CA GLN A 303 27.47 8.50 -17.96
C GLN A 303 27.60 7.07 -18.52
N ASN A 304 26.87 6.11 -17.96
CA ASN A 304 26.90 4.69 -18.32
C ASN A 304 25.79 4.31 -19.30
N GLY A 305 24.78 5.17 -19.47
CA GLY A 305 23.75 5.02 -20.50
C GLY A 305 22.39 5.55 -20.07
N THR A 306 21.35 5.09 -20.77
CA THR A 306 19.96 5.38 -20.44
C THR A 306 19.29 4.11 -19.93
N GLY A 307 18.90 4.12 -18.65
CA GLY A 307 18.05 3.13 -18.02
C GLY A 307 16.57 3.49 -18.16
N TYR A 308 15.72 2.47 -18.20
CA TYR A 308 14.28 2.60 -18.32
C TYR A 308 13.62 1.89 -17.14
N VAL A 309 12.86 2.64 -16.35
CA VAL A 309 12.09 2.10 -15.22
C VAL A 309 10.63 2.11 -15.62
N TYR A 310 10.02 0.93 -15.60
CA TYR A 310 8.61 0.72 -15.90
C TYR A 310 7.88 0.42 -14.59
N PRO A 311 6.66 0.97 -14.39
CA PRO A 311 5.81 0.58 -13.27
C PRO A 311 5.66 -0.93 -13.18
N GLY A 312 6.08 -1.51 -12.06
CA GLY A 312 6.09 -2.96 -11.93
C GLY A 312 6.12 -3.46 -10.50
N MET A 313 5.72 -4.72 -10.38
CA MET A 313 5.80 -5.51 -9.16
C MET A 313 6.54 -6.82 -9.46
N THR A 314 7.39 -7.24 -8.53
CA THR A 314 8.05 -8.54 -8.55
C THR A 314 7.53 -9.38 -7.39
N LEU A 315 7.12 -10.61 -7.72
CA LEU A 315 6.72 -11.64 -6.79
C LEU A 315 7.75 -12.77 -6.88
N THR A 316 8.49 -12.99 -5.80
CA THR A 316 9.54 -14.02 -5.75
C THR A 316 9.13 -15.10 -4.78
N SER A 317 9.13 -16.36 -5.20
CA SER A 317 8.88 -17.51 -4.34
C SER A 317 10.19 -18.28 -4.18
N LEU A 318 10.67 -18.39 -2.94
CA LEU A 318 11.83 -19.19 -2.60
C LEU A 318 11.35 -20.52 -2.01
N ASP A 319 11.57 -21.61 -2.75
CA ASP A 319 11.39 -22.98 -2.26
C ASP A 319 12.77 -23.62 -2.03
N ALA A 320 13.23 -23.61 -0.78
CA ALA A 320 14.48 -24.25 -0.38
C ALA A 320 14.32 -24.96 0.96
N PHE A 321 14.73 -26.23 1.05
CA PHE A 321 14.68 -27.01 2.29
C PHE A 321 13.29 -27.08 2.95
N ASN A 322 12.20 -27.13 2.16
CA ASN A 322 10.80 -27.04 2.61
C ASN A 322 10.40 -25.69 3.25
N ILE A 323 11.21 -24.64 3.09
CA ILE A 323 10.90 -23.27 3.48
C ILE A 323 10.34 -22.53 2.26
N ARG A 324 9.16 -21.91 2.39
CA ARG A 324 8.40 -21.29 1.28
C ARG A 324 8.19 -19.80 1.48
N VAL A 325 9.20 -18.97 1.21
CA VAL A 325 9.03 -17.51 1.39
C VAL A 325 8.57 -16.87 0.10
N THR A 326 7.37 -16.27 0.13
CA THR A 326 6.95 -15.34 -0.92
C THR A 326 7.40 -13.94 -0.53
N SER A 327 8.10 -13.25 -1.43
CA SER A 327 8.53 -11.87 -1.26
C SER A 327 7.92 -10.99 -2.34
N LEU A 328 7.46 -9.83 -1.93
CA LEU A 328 6.89 -8.80 -2.80
C LEU A 328 7.77 -7.55 -2.80
N ALA A 329 7.97 -6.96 -3.97
CA ALA A 329 8.54 -5.63 -4.12
C ALA A 329 7.85 -4.91 -5.28
N SER A 330 7.44 -3.66 -5.06
CA SER A 330 6.90 -2.78 -6.10
C SER A 330 7.82 -1.58 -6.31
N ASP A 331 7.90 -1.14 -7.55
CA ASP A 331 8.58 0.08 -7.96
C ASP A 331 7.76 0.78 -9.04
N ILE A 332 7.04 1.83 -8.63
CA ILE A 332 6.03 2.48 -9.47
C ILE A 332 6.32 3.98 -9.50
N PRO A 333 7.05 4.48 -10.51
CA PRO A 333 7.14 5.91 -10.76
C PRO A 333 5.75 6.46 -11.10
N TYR A 334 5.43 7.66 -10.62
CA TYR A 334 4.12 8.28 -10.81
C TYR A 334 4.21 9.80 -10.96
N ASP A 335 3.28 10.33 -11.77
CA ASP A 335 2.93 11.74 -11.78
C ASP A 335 1.85 12.01 -10.74
N ARG A 336 1.87 13.22 -10.16
CA ARG A 336 0.82 13.70 -9.25
C ARG A 336 0.30 15.07 -9.70
N ARG A 337 -1.01 15.17 -9.84
CA ARG A 337 -1.74 16.45 -9.97
C ARG A 337 -2.56 16.69 -8.71
N ALA A 338 -2.69 17.95 -8.30
CA ALA A 338 -3.52 18.30 -7.16
C ALA A 338 -4.27 19.61 -7.40
N LEU A 339 -5.46 19.71 -6.81
CA LEU A 339 -6.33 20.87 -6.85
C LEU A 339 -6.68 21.27 -5.42
N ILE A 340 -6.23 22.45 -5.02
CA ILE A 340 -6.56 23.03 -3.72
C ILE A 340 -7.95 23.63 -3.82
N HIS A 341 -8.75 23.43 -2.78
CA HIS A 341 -10.08 23.99 -2.61
C HIS A 341 -10.12 24.71 -1.26
N ALA A 342 -10.10 26.03 -1.31
CA ALA A 342 -10.11 26.91 -0.14
C ALA A 342 -11.52 27.46 0.15
N ASP A 343 -11.66 28.13 1.29
CA ASP A 343 -12.89 28.83 1.67
C ASP A 343 -13.38 29.78 0.56
N GLY A 344 -14.70 29.97 0.47
CA GLY A 344 -15.31 30.79 -0.57
C GLY A 344 -15.35 30.13 -1.96
N ASN A 345 -15.02 28.84 -2.07
CA ASN A 345 -14.87 28.10 -3.34
C ASN A 345 -13.77 28.67 -4.24
N GLU A 346 -12.64 29.05 -3.64
CA GLU A 346 -11.43 29.38 -4.41
C GLU A 346 -10.66 28.11 -4.76
N PHE A 347 -10.27 27.97 -6.03
CA PHE A 347 -9.58 26.79 -6.56
C PHE A 347 -8.20 27.14 -7.10
N PHE A 348 -7.20 26.33 -6.76
CA PHE A 348 -5.82 26.53 -7.22
C PHE A 348 -5.25 25.22 -7.76
N ASP A 349 -4.89 25.22 -9.05
CA ASP A 349 -4.22 24.09 -9.68
C ASP A 349 -2.75 24.01 -9.24
N ARG A 350 -2.28 22.80 -8.96
CA ARG A 350 -0.89 22.46 -8.70
C ARG A 350 -0.42 21.46 -9.77
N PRO A 351 0.05 21.97 -10.93
CA PRO A 351 0.08 21.17 -12.15
C PRO A 351 1.20 20.13 -12.26
N ALA A 352 2.27 20.19 -11.46
CA ALA A 352 3.27 19.11 -11.46
C ALA A 352 4.20 19.13 -10.25
N TRP A 353 4.19 18.02 -9.51
CA TRP A 353 5.33 17.63 -8.69
C TRP A 353 6.40 16.98 -9.58
N GLY A 354 7.67 17.02 -9.17
CA GLY A 354 8.67 16.16 -9.81
C GLY A 354 8.25 14.70 -9.71
N LEU A 355 8.61 13.89 -10.71
CA LEU A 355 8.30 12.46 -10.72
C LEU A 355 8.72 11.83 -9.40
N ASN A 356 7.80 11.09 -8.81
CA ASN A 356 7.96 10.47 -7.51
C ASN A 356 7.69 8.98 -7.65
N THR A 357 8.11 8.17 -6.69
CA THR A 357 8.07 6.72 -6.80
C THR A 357 7.34 6.12 -5.63
N HIS A 358 6.39 5.24 -5.90
CA HIS A 358 5.72 4.38 -4.94
C HIS A 358 6.46 3.05 -4.91
N SER A 359 7.44 2.95 -4.02
CA SER A 359 8.27 1.76 -3.88
C SER A 359 8.11 1.18 -2.48
N SER A 360 8.09 -0.15 -2.39
CA SER A 360 7.89 -0.86 -1.14
C SER A 360 9.09 -1.74 -0.79
N SER A 361 9.33 -1.93 0.52
CA SER A 361 10.40 -2.83 0.95
C SER A 361 10.08 -4.29 0.59
N PRO A 362 11.09 -5.09 0.19
CA PRO A 362 10.93 -6.53 0.12
C PRO A 362 10.45 -7.05 1.47
N GLY A 363 9.36 -7.81 1.48
CA GLY A 363 8.72 -8.27 2.69
C GLY A 363 8.03 -9.60 2.46
N ALA A 364 7.95 -10.40 3.53
CA ALA A 364 7.30 -11.70 3.49
C ALA A 364 5.80 -11.54 3.21
N ALA A 365 5.28 -12.46 2.41
CA ALA A 365 3.86 -12.56 2.07
C ALA A 365 3.40 -14.01 2.19
N THR A 366 2.12 -14.20 2.48
CA THR A 366 1.48 -15.52 2.51
C THR A 366 0.42 -15.57 1.42
N VAL A 367 0.42 -16.67 0.66
CA VAL A 367 -0.67 -16.97 -0.28
C VAL A 367 -1.66 -17.86 0.43
N GLU A 368 -2.78 -17.34 0.89
CA GLU A 368 -3.87 -18.11 1.48
C GLU A 368 -4.76 -18.75 0.40
N ASN A 369 -4.93 -20.08 0.47
CA ASN A 369 -5.83 -20.85 -0.39
C ASN A 369 -5.64 -20.60 -1.91
N ASP A 370 -4.39 -20.37 -2.32
CA ASP A 370 -3.94 -20.12 -3.70
C ASP A 370 -4.52 -18.88 -4.42
N ILE A 371 -5.43 -18.13 -3.78
CA ILE A 371 -6.12 -16.97 -4.41
C ILE A 371 -5.98 -15.65 -3.66
N ARG A 372 -5.47 -15.68 -2.42
CA ARG A 372 -5.37 -14.49 -1.55
C ARG A 372 -3.94 -14.25 -1.13
N LEU A 373 -3.36 -13.11 -1.48
CA LEU A 373 -1.98 -12.75 -1.17
C LEU A 373 -1.95 -11.69 -0.08
N LEU A 374 -1.37 -12.03 1.07
CA LEU A 374 -1.42 -11.25 2.30
C LEU A 374 -0.03 -10.77 2.72
N ALA A 375 0.12 -9.49 3.03
CA ALA A 375 1.39 -8.93 3.51
C ALA A 375 1.22 -7.59 4.23
N GLY A 376 2.04 -7.35 5.25
CA GLY A 376 2.31 -5.98 5.74
C GLY A 376 3.32 -5.29 4.83
N ARG A 377 2.97 -4.10 4.33
CA ARG A 377 3.80 -3.36 3.37
C ARG A 377 4.22 -2.03 3.95
N ALA A 378 5.52 -1.85 4.12
CA ALA A 378 6.12 -0.55 4.40
C ALA A 378 6.61 0.08 3.09
N LEU A 379 6.39 1.40 2.97
CA LEU A 379 6.74 2.16 1.78
C LEU A 379 7.99 2.98 2.02
N TYR A 380 8.88 3.01 1.03
CA TYR A 380 10.07 3.82 1.13
C TYR A 380 9.76 5.31 1.03
N GLN A 381 10.50 6.08 1.82
CA GLN A 381 10.62 7.51 1.68
C GLN A 381 11.30 7.84 0.35
N SER A 382 10.81 8.91 -0.28
CA SER A 382 11.36 9.42 -1.53
C SER A 382 11.61 10.92 -1.43
N ILE A 383 12.45 11.44 -2.33
CA ILE A 383 12.89 12.84 -2.28
C ILE A 383 12.82 13.44 -3.67
N THR A 384 12.08 14.54 -3.78
CA THR A 384 11.96 15.34 -5.00
C THR A 384 12.63 16.70 -4.82
N GLY A 385 13.02 17.35 -5.91
CA GLY A 385 13.54 18.73 -5.86
C GLY A 385 14.94 18.87 -5.25
N ARG A 386 15.75 17.80 -5.21
CA ARG A 386 17.14 17.82 -4.67
C ARG A 386 18.03 18.91 -5.27
N SER A 387 17.79 19.27 -6.53
CA SER A 387 18.51 20.32 -7.26
C SER A 387 17.78 21.66 -7.29
N SER A 388 16.68 21.80 -6.56
CA SER A 388 15.85 23.00 -6.52
C SER A 388 16.03 23.77 -5.21
N SER A 389 15.44 24.97 -5.12
CA SER A 389 15.44 25.77 -3.89
C SER A 389 14.64 25.15 -2.75
N ARG A 390 13.79 24.15 -3.04
CA ARG A 390 12.98 23.44 -2.04
C ARG A 390 13.12 21.94 -2.23
N ILE A 391 13.80 21.29 -1.29
CA ILE A 391 13.91 19.84 -1.23
C ILE A 391 12.69 19.32 -0.48
N ILE A 392 12.01 18.32 -1.03
CA ILE A 392 10.77 17.79 -0.45
C ILE A 392 10.92 16.29 -0.23
N GLY A 393 10.76 15.89 1.03
CA GLY A 393 10.69 14.51 1.47
C GLY A 393 9.25 14.03 1.48
N TRP A 394 9.03 12.83 0.99
CA TRP A 394 7.73 12.18 0.99
C TRP A 394 7.77 10.97 1.90
N THR A 395 6.82 10.92 2.82
CA THR A 395 6.67 9.86 3.80
C THR A 395 5.34 9.19 3.58
N ARG A 396 5.27 7.88 3.86
CA ARG A 396 4.08 7.08 3.63
C ARG A 396 3.92 6.08 4.75
N ASN A 397 2.71 5.94 5.24
CA ASN A 397 2.37 4.98 6.27
C ASN A 397 2.34 3.57 5.67
N PRO A 398 2.68 2.55 6.46
CA PRO A 398 2.44 1.16 6.09
C PRO A 398 0.97 0.91 5.76
N TYR A 399 0.74 -0.15 5.00
CA TYR A 399 -0.59 -0.65 4.70
C TYR A 399 -0.62 -2.18 4.73
N PHE A 400 -1.80 -2.73 4.98
CA PHE A 400 -2.03 -4.17 4.87
C PHE A 400 -2.48 -4.48 3.44
N LEU A 401 -1.70 -5.31 2.74
CA LEU A 401 -2.04 -5.82 1.43
C LEU A 401 -2.88 -7.08 1.60
N ASP A 402 -4.11 -7.03 1.09
CA ASP A 402 -4.97 -8.18 0.93
C ASP A 402 -5.35 -8.29 -0.56
N ALA A 403 -4.46 -8.88 -1.35
CA ALA A 403 -4.58 -8.92 -2.80
C ALA A 403 -5.23 -10.22 -3.27
N TYR A 404 -5.88 -10.16 -4.44
CA TYR A 404 -6.28 -11.34 -5.18
C TYR A 404 -5.12 -11.77 -6.07
N VAL A 405 -4.85 -13.07 -6.14
CA VAL A 405 -3.87 -13.67 -7.04
C VAL A 405 -4.59 -14.74 -7.87
N GLY A 406 -4.39 -14.76 -9.19
CA GLY A 406 -5.18 -15.64 -10.05
C GLY A 406 -4.62 -15.88 -11.44
N GLY A 407 -5.40 -16.57 -12.27
CA GLY A 407 -5.08 -16.92 -13.67
C GLY A 407 -3.96 -17.96 -13.86
N GLY A 408 -3.65 -18.72 -12.80
CA GLY A 408 -2.72 -19.85 -12.83
C GLY A 408 -2.09 -20.10 -11.45
N THR A 409 -1.91 -21.37 -11.06
CA THR A 409 -1.29 -21.73 -9.78
C THR A 409 0.24 -21.79 -9.85
N GLU A 410 0.79 -22.13 -11.02
CA GLU A 410 2.25 -22.19 -11.18
C GLU A 410 2.88 -20.81 -11.31
N GLN A 411 2.25 -19.92 -12.09
CA GLN A 411 2.61 -18.53 -12.27
C GLN A 411 1.34 -17.72 -12.45
N PRO A 412 0.85 -17.05 -11.40
CA PRO A 412 -0.34 -16.22 -11.47
C PRO A 412 -0.18 -15.14 -12.55
N ASP A 413 -1.18 -15.00 -13.41
CA ASP A 413 -1.15 -14.02 -14.48
C ASP A 413 -1.53 -12.60 -14.02
N ARG A 414 -2.09 -12.50 -12.80
CA ARG A 414 -2.52 -11.24 -12.21
C ARG A 414 -2.42 -11.24 -10.69
N VAL A 415 -2.10 -10.08 -10.14
CA VAL A 415 -2.27 -9.74 -8.72
C VAL A 415 -3.04 -8.42 -8.65
N LEU A 416 -4.22 -8.45 -8.04
CA LEU A 416 -5.15 -7.32 -8.03
C LEU A 416 -5.36 -6.85 -6.60
N SER A 417 -5.19 -5.55 -6.35
CA SER A 417 -5.39 -4.98 -5.01
C SER A 417 -5.97 -3.58 -5.04
N GLY A 418 -6.77 -3.28 -4.02
CA GLY A 418 -7.07 -1.92 -3.61
C GLY A 418 -6.76 -1.74 -2.13
N TYR A 419 -6.04 -0.68 -1.78
CA TYR A 419 -5.59 -0.43 -0.41
C TYR A 419 -5.56 1.05 -0.08
N PHE A 420 -5.46 1.36 1.21
CA PHE A 420 -5.35 2.71 1.73
C PHE A 420 -3.96 2.95 2.30
N SER A 421 -3.41 4.15 2.07
CA SER A 421 -2.20 4.62 2.73
C SER A 421 -2.29 6.12 3.00
N ALA A 422 -1.70 6.56 4.10
CA ALA A 422 -1.59 7.98 4.45
C ALA A 422 -0.12 8.43 4.41
N GLY A 423 0.15 9.72 4.57
CA GLY A 423 1.52 10.21 4.71
C GLY A 423 1.64 11.72 4.63
N LYS A 424 2.87 12.20 4.49
CA LYS A 424 3.20 13.63 4.52
C LYS A 424 4.20 14.01 3.43
N ALA A 425 4.03 15.21 2.89
CA ALA A 425 5.09 15.96 2.21
C ALA A 425 5.77 16.89 3.23
N ILE A 426 7.10 16.92 3.24
CA ILE A 426 7.89 17.61 4.28
C ILE A 426 9.01 18.40 3.62
N GLU A 427 9.18 19.66 4.03
CA GLU A 427 10.30 20.47 3.59
C GLU A 427 11.59 19.94 4.23
N LEU A 428 12.63 19.76 3.41
CA LEU A 428 13.92 19.27 3.87
C LEU A 428 15.00 20.34 3.69
N ARG A 429 15.92 20.38 4.65
CA ARG A 429 17.13 21.20 4.59
C ARG A 429 18.36 20.32 4.50
N SER A 430 19.25 20.62 3.56
CA SER A 430 20.56 19.98 3.48
C SER A 430 21.51 20.60 4.49
N GLU A 431 22.03 19.80 5.41
CA GLU A 431 22.96 20.21 6.45
C GLU A 431 24.09 19.18 6.57
N SER A 432 25.33 19.59 6.25
CA SER A 432 26.52 18.71 6.29
C SER A 432 26.39 17.39 5.48
N GLY A 433 25.57 17.39 4.43
CA GLY A 433 25.31 16.21 3.59
C GLY A 433 24.13 15.34 4.04
N GLU A 434 23.54 15.62 5.20
CA GLU A 434 22.31 15.00 5.71
C GLU A 434 21.09 15.85 5.35
N LEU A 435 19.92 15.23 5.29
CA LEU A 435 18.66 15.93 5.06
C LEU A 435 17.84 15.97 6.34
N LYS A 436 17.68 17.18 6.88
CA LYS A 436 16.92 17.43 8.11
C LYS A 436 15.48 17.80 7.78
N ARG A 437 14.55 17.33 8.60
CA ARG A 437 13.12 17.66 8.50
C ARG A 437 12.89 19.09 9.01
N GLU A 438 12.15 19.88 8.25
CA GLU A 438 11.69 21.22 8.65
C GLU A 438 10.21 21.16 9.00
N ARG A 439 9.36 21.76 8.17
CA ARG A 439 7.90 21.84 8.37
C ARG A 439 7.18 20.84 7.47
N THR A 440 6.03 20.37 7.94
CA THR A 440 5.06 19.67 7.09
C THR A 440 4.52 20.64 6.04
N LEU A 441 4.52 20.19 4.79
CA LEU A 441 3.99 20.91 3.64
C LEU A 441 2.59 20.44 3.29
N GLU A 442 2.33 19.13 3.40
CA GLU A 442 1.03 18.52 3.13
C GLU A 442 0.83 17.29 4.01
N ASP A 443 -0.43 17.04 4.37
CA ASP A 443 -0.93 15.73 4.77
C ASP A 443 -1.71 15.14 3.60
N HIS A 444 -1.49 13.86 3.27
CA HIS A 444 -2.20 13.20 2.17
C HIS A 444 -2.76 11.84 2.59
N TYR A 445 -4.01 11.59 2.22
CA TYR A 445 -4.74 10.35 2.47
C TYR A 445 -5.13 9.75 1.13
N LEU A 446 -4.63 8.55 0.82
CA LEU A 446 -4.63 7.97 -0.52
C LEU A 446 -5.39 6.65 -0.54
N SER A 447 -6.38 6.54 -1.42
CA SER A 447 -6.97 5.27 -1.84
C SER A 447 -6.35 4.84 -3.17
N VAL A 448 -5.90 3.59 -3.25
CA VAL A 448 -5.12 3.06 -4.38
C VAL A 448 -5.83 1.89 -5.05
N PHE A 449 -5.72 1.81 -6.37
CA PHE A 449 -5.81 0.59 -7.17
C PHE A 449 -4.44 0.24 -7.76
N GLU A 450 -3.99 -0.98 -7.52
CA GLU A 450 -2.78 -1.55 -8.11
C GLU A 450 -3.13 -2.88 -8.77
N LEU A 451 -3.18 -2.87 -10.11
CA LEU A 451 -3.48 -4.04 -10.94
C LEU A 451 -2.19 -4.49 -11.64
N ASN A 452 -1.62 -5.59 -11.14
CA ASN A 452 -0.36 -6.14 -11.61
C ASN A 452 -0.64 -7.28 -12.60
N LEU A 453 -0.25 -7.12 -13.86
CA LEU A 453 -0.51 -8.08 -14.94
C LEU A 453 0.80 -8.69 -15.46
N LEU A 454 0.83 -10.01 -15.61
CA LEU A 454 2.07 -10.79 -15.80
C LEU A 454 2.83 -10.38 -17.05
N ARG A 455 4.10 -10.03 -16.86
CA ARG A 455 5.04 -9.71 -17.93
C ARG A 455 5.52 -10.99 -18.59
N LYS A 456 5.00 -11.30 -19.77
CA LYS A 456 5.41 -12.45 -20.59
C LYS A 456 6.01 -11.99 -21.91
N GLU A 457 7.33 -12.17 -22.08
CA GLU A 457 7.98 -11.87 -23.36
C GLU A 457 7.40 -12.68 -24.51
N GLY A 458 7.30 -12.06 -25.68
CA GLY A 458 6.68 -12.65 -26.86
C GLY A 458 5.16 -12.55 -26.89
N PHE A 459 4.57 -11.67 -26.06
CA PHE A 459 3.16 -11.30 -26.17
C PHE A 459 2.82 -10.86 -27.61
N GLN A 460 1.61 -11.20 -28.05
CA GLN A 460 1.09 -10.86 -29.37
C GLN A 460 -0.27 -10.21 -29.20
N ARG A 461 -0.45 -8.96 -29.64
CA ARG A 461 -1.72 -8.23 -29.55
C ARG A 461 -2.87 -8.90 -30.33
N GLN A 462 -2.56 -9.79 -31.26
CA GLN A 462 -3.53 -10.67 -31.92
C GLN A 462 -4.31 -11.54 -30.94
N THR A 463 -3.78 -11.80 -29.75
CA THR A 463 -4.52 -12.51 -28.68
C THR A 463 -5.82 -11.78 -28.31
N LEU A 464 -5.88 -10.45 -28.49
CA LEU A 464 -7.05 -9.63 -28.15
C LEU A 464 -8.10 -9.56 -29.26
N ASP A 465 -7.75 -9.97 -30.47
CA ASP A 465 -8.54 -9.76 -31.68
C ASP A 465 -9.80 -10.65 -31.75
N GLY A 466 -10.91 -10.08 -32.19
CA GLY A 466 -12.19 -10.77 -32.36
C GLY A 466 -12.93 -11.07 -31.06
N ARG A 467 -12.54 -10.43 -29.95
CA ARG A 467 -13.16 -10.62 -28.63
C ARG A 467 -13.98 -9.40 -28.21
N ASP A 468 -15.01 -9.69 -27.42
CA ASP A 468 -15.85 -8.69 -26.75
C ASP A 468 -15.42 -8.57 -25.29
N TYR A 469 -15.39 -7.33 -24.78
CA TYR A 469 -14.97 -7.03 -23.41
C TYR A 469 -16.04 -6.21 -22.70
N ASN A 470 -16.27 -6.49 -21.42
CA ASN A 470 -16.93 -5.54 -20.51
C ASN A 470 -15.90 -4.55 -20.00
N VAL A 471 -16.30 -3.29 -19.83
CA VAL A 471 -15.40 -2.19 -19.46
C VAL A 471 -16.01 -1.36 -18.35
N VAL A 472 -15.16 -0.97 -17.40
CA VAL A 472 -15.45 0.08 -16.43
C VAL A 472 -14.27 1.03 -16.31
N TYR A 473 -14.52 2.31 -16.10
CA TYR A 473 -13.48 3.27 -15.73
C TYR A 473 -13.96 4.26 -14.68
N LEU A 474 -12.98 4.90 -14.05
CA LEU A 474 -13.15 6.06 -13.20
C LEU A 474 -11.99 7.02 -13.48
N SER A 475 -12.30 8.30 -13.66
CA SER A 475 -11.33 9.34 -13.93
C SER A 475 -11.71 10.65 -13.24
N THR A 476 -10.72 11.51 -13.07
CA THR A 476 -10.90 12.87 -12.57
C THR A 476 -10.32 13.88 -13.55
N ARG A 477 -11.00 15.01 -13.72
CA ARG A 477 -10.48 16.21 -14.38
C ARG A 477 -10.39 17.32 -13.34
N MET A 478 -9.29 18.05 -13.37
CA MET A 478 -9.01 19.14 -12.43
C MET A 478 -8.57 20.39 -13.17
N GLY A 479 -8.85 21.56 -12.59
CA GLY A 479 -8.25 22.83 -13.00
C GLY A 479 -8.98 23.60 -14.11
N ASP A 480 -10.19 23.19 -14.52
CA ASP A 480 -11.03 24.01 -15.41
C ASP A 480 -11.64 25.21 -14.64
N GLU A 481 -11.69 26.39 -15.26
CA GLU A 481 -12.16 27.61 -14.60
C GLU A 481 -13.65 27.57 -14.22
N SER A 482 -14.46 26.81 -14.95
CA SER A 482 -15.90 26.70 -14.73
C SER A 482 -16.29 25.44 -13.97
N GLU A 483 -15.57 24.34 -14.22
CA GLU A 483 -15.75 23.03 -13.60
C GLU A 483 -14.44 22.56 -12.97
N PRO A 484 -14.00 23.20 -11.88
CA PRO A 484 -12.67 22.97 -11.30
C PRO A 484 -12.42 21.52 -10.91
N PHE A 485 -13.46 20.77 -10.55
CA PHE A 485 -13.33 19.34 -10.24
C PHE A 485 -14.47 18.53 -10.84
N VAL A 486 -14.12 17.53 -11.65
CA VAL A 486 -15.07 16.59 -12.25
C VAL A 486 -14.59 15.16 -12.04
N VAL A 487 -15.48 14.31 -11.57
CA VAL A 487 -15.31 12.86 -11.52
C VAL A 487 -16.21 12.26 -12.58
N GLU A 488 -15.66 11.38 -13.39
CA GLU A 488 -16.40 10.67 -14.44
C GLU A 488 -16.20 9.17 -14.28
N SER A 489 -17.27 8.41 -14.43
CA SER A 489 -17.20 6.96 -14.50
C SER A 489 -18.06 6.45 -15.64
N GLY A 490 -17.58 5.43 -16.33
CA GLY A 490 -18.32 4.79 -17.40
C GLY A 490 -18.32 3.27 -17.28
N ILE A 491 -19.41 2.67 -17.71
CA ILE A 491 -19.60 1.22 -17.85
C ILE A 491 -20.03 0.92 -19.28
N GLY A 492 -19.58 -0.19 -19.85
CA GLY A 492 -19.97 -0.53 -21.20
C GLY A 492 -19.20 -1.69 -21.79
N ASN A 493 -19.10 -1.70 -23.12
CA ASN A 493 -18.52 -2.82 -23.87
C ASN A 493 -17.53 -2.33 -24.92
N TRP A 494 -16.49 -3.13 -25.14
CA TRP A 494 -15.62 -3.02 -26.30
C TRP A 494 -15.73 -4.24 -27.20
N GLN A 495 -15.61 -4.01 -28.50
CA GLN A 495 -15.32 -5.03 -29.48
C GLN A 495 -13.99 -4.71 -30.15
N ILE A 496 -13.03 -5.63 -30.08
CA ILE A 496 -11.72 -5.45 -30.69
C ILE A 496 -11.68 -6.19 -32.03
N SER A 497 -11.44 -5.45 -33.12
CA SER A 497 -11.30 -6.00 -34.47
C SER A 497 -10.00 -5.47 -35.10
N GLY A 498 -9.02 -6.34 -35.26
CA GLY A 498 -7.65 -5.98 -35.57
C GLY A 498 -7.03 -5.14 -34.44
N SER A 499 -6.69 -3.89 -34.74
CA SER A 499 -6.26 -2.90 -33.75
C SER A 499 -7.36 -1.91 -33.38
N ALA A 500 -8.52 -1.94 -34.04
CA ALA A 500 -9.60 -1.01 -33.78
C ALA A 500 -10.43 -1.49 -32.59
N VAL A 501 -10.75 -0.57 -31.70
CA VAL A 501 -11.65 -0.77 -30.56
C VAL A 501 -12.93 -0.01 -30.85
N THR A 502 -14.03 -0.74 -31.03
CA THR A 502 -15.38 -0.16 -31.08
C THR A 502 -15.95 -0.19 -29.67
N GLN A 503 -16.43 0.93 -29.18
CA GLN A 503 -16.94 1.03 -27.82
C GLN A 503 -18.40 1.48 -27.77
N THR A 504 -19.06 1.12 -26.68
CA THR A 504 -20.38 1.63 -26.32
C THR A 504 -20.41 1.80 -24.82
N MET A 505 -20.47 3.05 -24.35
CA MET A 505 -20.34 3.37 -22.93
C MET A 505 -21.54 4.18 -22.41
N ALA A 506 -22.04 3.80 -21.23
CA ALA A 506 -22.91 4.64 -20.41
C ALA A 506 -22.06 5.35 -19.36
N THR A 507 -22.13 6.68 -19.33
CA THR A 507 -21.26 7.52 -18.50
C THR A 507 -22.07 8.33 -17.49
N THR A 508 -21.50 8.52 -16.31
CA THR A 508 -22.01 9.39 -15.25
C THR A 508 -20.93 10.39 -14.88
N THR A 509 -21.27 11.67 -14.75
CA THR A 509 -20.37 12.70 -14.23
C THR A 509 -20.91 13.28 -12.94
N LEU A 510 -20.01 13.46 -11.97
CA LEU A 510 -20.19 14.25 -10.75
C LEU A 510 -19.25 15.44 -10.86
N ARG A 511 -19.78 16.66 -10.85
CA ARG A 511 -18.99 17.89 -11.03
C ARG A 511 -19.28 18.91 -9.96
N ARG A 512 -18.24 19.66 -9.60
CA ARG A 512 -18.32 20.89 -8.83
C ARG A 512 -17.98 22.06 -9.74
N ASP A 513 -18.85 23.07 -9.75
CA ASP A 513 -18.57 24.34 -10.43
C ASP A 513 -17.80 25.33 -9.54
N ASN A 514 -17.34 26.42 -10.13
CA ASN A 514 -16.59 27.46 -9.43
C ASN A 514 -17.39 28.27 -8.38
N THR A 515 -18.69 28.01 -8.23
CA THR A 515 -19.52 28.56 -7.15
C THR A 515 -19.73 27.56 -6.00
N GLY A 516 -19.13 26.38 -6.11
CA GLY A 516 -19.27 25.29 -5.15
C GLY A 516 -20.50 24.42 -5.37
N ASN A 517 -21.32 24.69 -6.38
CA ASN A 517 -22.51 23.92 -6.65
C ASN A 517 -22.14 22.56 -7.28
N VAL A 518 -22.79 21.50 -6.80
CA VAL A 518 -22.51 20.12 -7.17
C VAL A 518 -23.65 19.59 -8.04
N THR A 519 -23.32 18.98 -9.18
CA THR A 519 -24.33 18.39 -10.07
C THR A 519 -23.90 17.02 -10.57
N VAL A 520 -24.90 16.17 -10.80
CA VAL A 520 -24.74 14.86 -11.43
C VAL A 520 -25.38 14.89 -12.82
N SER A 521 -24.74 14.30 -13.83
CA SER A 521 -25.30 14.18 -15.18
C SER A 521 -25.21 12.74 -15.71
N VAL A 522 -26.34 12.24 -16.23
CA VAL A 522 -26.51 10.89 -16.78
C VAL A 522 -27.35 10.98 -18.08
N PRO A 523 -26.77 10.75 -19.27
CA PRO A 523 -25.36 10.48 -19.54
C PRO A 523 -24.47 11.70 -19.26
N ALA A 524 -23.15 11.50 -19.23
CA ALA A 524 -22.17 12.60 -19.17
C ALA A 524 -22.30 13.55 -20.36
N ASP A 525 -21.74 14.76 -20.24
CA ASP A 525 -21.68 15.71 -21.35
C ASP A 525 -20.76 15.21 -22.48
N ASN A 526 -21.21 15.38 -23.72
CA ASN A 526 -20.51 14.95 -24.95
C ASN A 526 -20.18 13.43 -25.02
N PRO A 527 -21.15 12.52 -24.80
CA PRO A 527 -20.89 11.07 -24.78
C PRO A 527 -20.33 10.57 -26.12
N GLY A 528 -20.69 11.21 -27.24
CA GLY A 528 -20.15 10.87 -28.57
C GLY A 528 -18.64 11.08 -28.72
N GLN A 529 -17.98 11.86 -27.85
CA GLN A 529 -16.50 11.92 -27.81
C GLN A 529 -15.88 10.74 -27.06
N ARG A 530 -16.65 10.09 -26.17
CA ARG A 530 -16.27 8.85 -25.52
C ARG A 530 -16.41 7.71 -26.50
N ASP A 531 -17.50 7.64 -27.25
CA ASP A 531 -17.73 6.66 -28.33
C ASP A 531 -16.90 6.88 -29.61
N ALA A 532 -15.79 7.62 -29.51
CA ALA A 532 -14.85 7.76 -30.63
C ALA A 532 -14.17 6.43 -30.97
N ASN A 533 -13.69 6.28 -32.21
CA ASN A 533 -12.85 5.13 -32.57
C ASN A 533 -11.57 5.20 -31.73
N TRP A 534 -11.18 4.08 -31.12
CA TRP A 534 -9.90 3.94 -30.43
C TRP A 534 -9.03 2.88 -31.14
N VAL A 535 -7.73 2.97 -30.94
CA VAL A 535 -6.74 2.03 -31.46
C VAL A 535 -5.94 1.44 -30.30
N ILE A 536 -5.87 0.12 -30.24
CA ILE A 536 -5.04 -0.62 -29.30
C ILE A 536 -3.80 -1.17 -30.02
N SER A 537 -2.63 -0.95 -29.44
CA SER A 537 -1.36 -1.42 -30.01
C SER A 537 -0.40 -1.90 -28.92
N GLU A 538 0.59 -2.72 -29.31
CA GLU A 538 1.65 -3.13 -28.39
C GLU A 538 2.52 -1.92 -28.05
N ARG A 539 2.84 -1.76 -26.77
CA ARG A 539 3.84 -0.80 -26.30
C ARG A 539 5.09 -1.57 -25.87
N PRO A 540 6.12 -1.68 -26.74
CA PRO A 540 7.30 -2.47 -26.40
C PRO A 540 8.03 -1.93 -25.15
N SER A 541 8.78 -2.80 -24.49
CA SER A 541 9.69 -2.43 -23.41
C SER A 541 11.13 -2.49 -23.90
N ARG A 542 11.98 -1.63 -23.34
CA ARG A 542 13.44 -1.73 -23.48
C ARG A 542 13.98 -2.50 -22.29
N VAL A 543 14.63 -3.62 -22.56
CA VAL A 543 15.14 -4.52 -21.53
C VAL A 543 16.63 -4.66 -21.75
N TYR A 544 17.40 -4.50 -20.69
CA TYR A 544 18.84 -4.70 -20.76
C TYR A 544 19.16 -6.20 -20.81
N ASP A 545 20.02 -6.59 -21.74
CA ASP A 545 20.62 -7.92 -21.83
C ASP A 545 22.14 -7.77 -21.75
N PRO A 546 22.84 -8.41 -20.80
CA PRO A 546 24.28 -8.25 -20.63
C PRO A 546 25.12 -8.60 -21.86
N ASN A 547 24.60 -9.42 -22.77
CA ASN A 547 25.32 -9.89 -23.95
C ASN A 547 25.02 -9.05 -25.21
N SER A 548 23.86 -8.38 -25.25
CA SER A 548 23.35 -7.68 -26.44
C SER A 548 22.92 -6.23 -26.20
N GLY A 549 23.03 -5.73 -24.97
CA GLY A 549 22.61 -4.40 -24.57
C GLY A 549 21.09 -4.25 -24.52
N ASN A 550 20.58 -3.04 -24.77
CA ASN A 550 19.15 -2.79 -24.75
C ASN A 550 18.43 -3.49 -25.92
N ARG A 551 17.55 -4.43 -25.60
CA ARG A 551 16.64 -5.11 -26.54
C ARG A 551 15.22 -4.57 -26.40
N VAL A 552 14.54 -4.41 -27.53
CA VAL A 552 13.12 -4.08 -27.57
C VAL A 552 12.31 -5.38 -27.56
N VAL A 553 11.38 -5.51 -26.60
CA VAL A 553 10.55 -6.72 -26.44
C VAL A 553 9.08 -6.35 -26.30
N SER A 554 8.22 -7.17 -26.89
CA SER A 554 6.79 -7.17 -26.55
C SER A 554 6.57 -8.09 -25.37
N ASN A 555 5.94 -7.58 -24.32
CA ASN A 555 5.83 -8.27 -23.05
C ASN A 555 4.50 -8.02 -22.31
N GLY A 556 3.45 -7.66 -23.04
CA GLY A 556 2.10 -7.44 -22.49
C GLY A 556 1.73 -5.98 -22.25
N ARG A 557 2.64 -5.02 -22.41
CA ARG A 557 2.33 -3.58 -22.35
C ARG A 557 1.60 -3.11 -23.60
N LEU A 558 0.67 -2.17 -23.40
CA LEU A 558 -0.27 -1.69 -24.42
C LEU A 558 -0.35 -0.16 -24.45
N ASN A 559 -0.54 0.39 -25.65
CA ASN A 559 -0.97 1.76 -25.88
C ASN A 559 -2.46 1.77 -26.24
N LEU A 560 -3.16 2.82 -25.80
CA LEU A 560 -4.52 3.15 -26.23
C LEU A 560 -4.54 4.57 -26.80
N ASP A 561 -4.93 4.67 -28.07
CA ASP A 561 -4.89 5.90 -28.87
C ASP A 561 -6.27 6.18 -29.49
N ARG A 562 -6.52 7.38 -30.03
CA ARG A 562 -7.77 7.65 -30.77
C ARG A 562 -7.69 7.12 -32.20
N ASP A 563 -6.78 7.67 -33.00
CA ASP A 563 -6.84 7.46 -34.46
C ASP A 563 -5.69 6.63 -35.01
N SER A 564 -4.52 6.70 -34.38
CA SER A 564 -3.30 6.04 -34.85
C SER A 564 -2.47 5.54 -33.68
N ALA A 565 -1.90 4.35 -33.84
CA ALA A 565 -1.03 3.74 -32.83
C ALA A 565 0.21 4.60 -32.59
N SER A 566 0.43 4.97 -31.32
CA SER A 566 1.63 5.66 -30.88
C SER A 566 2.87 4.74 -30.92
N GLY A 567 4.00 5.30 -31.32
CA GLY A 567 5.30 4.65 -31.29
C GLY A 567 5.84 4.42 -29.86
N LEU A 568 6.97 3.73 -29.76
CA LEU A 568 7.64 3.39 -28.49
C LEU A 568 7.97 4.62 -27.63
N ASP A 569 8.39 5.71 -28.27
CA ASP A 569 8.80 6.95 -27.59
C ASP A 569 7.70 8.03 -27.60
N GLU A 570 6.54 7.70 -28.17
CA GLU A 570 5.40 8.61 -28.23
C GLU A 570 4.49 8.37 -27.03
N LYS A 571 3.94 9.46 -26.50
CA LYS A 571 2.90 9.42 -25.48
C LYS A 571 1.57 9.09 -26.17
N PRO A 572 0.86 8.05 -25.77
CA PRO A 572 -0.45 7.74 -26.34
C PRO A 572 -1.50 8.80 -26.03
N ASP A 573 -2.51 8.92 -26.89
CA ASP A 573 -3.56 9.94 -26.79
C ASP A 573 -4.46 9.76 -25.56
N ILE A 574 -4.63 8.51 -25.12
CA ILE A 574 -5.62 8.12 -24.12
C ILE A 574 -4.96 7.49 -22.90
N ALA A 575 -4.19 6.42 -23.10
CA ALA A 575 -3.68 5.64 -21.97
C ALA A 575 -2.51 4.72 -22.29
N VAL A 576 -1.74 4.40 -21.24
CA VAL A 576 -0.77 3.30 -21.20
C VAL A 576 -1.32 2.21 -20.28
N GLY A 577 -1.17 0.95 -20.65
CA GLY A 577 -1.70 -0.16 -19.86
C GLY A 577 -0.96 -1.47 -20.09
N ALA A 578 -1.58 -2.55 -19.64
CA ALA A 578 -1.10 -3.90 -19.83
C ALA A 578 -2.26 -4.90 -19.99
N SER A 579 -1.92 -6.08 -20.51
CA SER A 579 -2.79 -7.23 -20.61
C SER A 579 -2.21 -8.42 -19.88
N THR A 580 -3.08 -9.25 -19.34
CA THR A 580 -2.76 -10.65 -19.05
C THR A 580 -2.31 -11.37 -20.33
N PRO A 581 -1.45 -12.39 -20.24
CA PRO A 581 -0.87 -13.02 -21.43
C PRO A 581 -1.87 -13.69 -22.38
N ASP A 582 -3.03 -14.10 -21.86
CA ASP A 582 -4.10 -14.73 -22.64
C ASP A 582 -5.13 -13.73 -23.20
N GLY A 583 -5.03 -12.46 -22.80
CA GLY A 583 -5.94 -11.40 -23.21
C GLY A 583 -7.24 -11.31 -22.40
N SER A 584 -7.43 -12.11 -21.35
CA SER A 584 -8.70 -12.17 -20.63
C SER A 584 -8.99 -10.92 -19.76
N LEU A 585 -7.95 -10.21 -19.35
CA LEU A 585 -8.02 -8.97 -18.58
C LEU A 585 -6.97 -7.96 -19.05
N MET A 586 -7.40 -6.72 -19.18
CA MET A 586 -6.58 -5.54 -19.47
C MET A 586 -6.88 -4.44 -18.47
N ALA A 587 -5.88 -3.61 -18.19
CA ALA A 587 -6.04 -2.39 -17.41
C ALA A 587 -5.19 -1.27 -18.00
N PHE A 588 -5.65 -0.02 -17.83
CA PHE A 588 -5.03 1.16 -18.40
C PHE A 588 -5.04 2.33 -17.42
N ASN A 589 -3.94 3.07 -17.40
CA ASN A 589 -3.85 4.37 -16.77
C ASN A 589 -4.27 5.46 -17.77
N LEU A 590 -5.46 6.02 -17.57
CA LEU A 590 -6.00 7.12 -18.37
C LEU A 590 -5.21 8.41 -18.07
N ASP A 591 -4.79 9.11 -19.12
CA ASP A 591 -4.10 10.41 -19.03
C ASP A 591 -4.41 11.24 -20.28
N THR A 592 -5.61 11.83 -20.29
CA THR A 592 -6.09 12.63 -21.42
C THR A 592 -6.99 13.75 -20.95
N ASN A 593 -6.91 14.93 -21.59
CA ASN A 593 -7.71 16.09 -21.19
C ASN A 593 -9.22 15.86 -21.35
N ALA A 594 -9.63 14.98 -22.27
CA ALA A 594 -11.04 14.75 -22.56
C ALA A 594 -11.73 13.93 -21.47
N ILE A 595 -11.10 12.85 -21.00
CA ILE A 595 -11.64 11.88 -20.02
C ILE A 595 -11.11 12.18 -18.60
N GLY A 596 -9.87 12.66 -18.52
CA GLY A 596 -9.14 12.93 -17.28
C GLY A 596 -8.09 11.87 -16.96
N ASP A 597 -7.63 11.97 -15.73
CA ASP A 597 -6.64 11.11 -15.10
C ASP A 597 -7.35 10.00 -14.33
N GLY A 598 -7.05 8.73 -14.63
CA GLY A 598 -7.89 7.65 -14.12
C GLY A 598 -7.37 6.23 -14.36
N ILE A 599 -8.27 5.28 -14.09
CA ILE A 599 -8.07 3.86 -14.37
C ILE A 599 -9.23 3.32 -15.19
N LEU A 600 -8.91 2.49 -16.18
CA LEU A 600 -9.85 1.72 -16.97
C LEU A 600 -9.51 0.24 -16.87
N VAL A 601 -10.53 -0.59 -16.66
CA VAL A 601 -10.42 -2.05 -16.62
C VAL A 601 -11.33 -2.63 -17.69
N ALA A 602 -10.79 -3.55 -18.49
CA ALA A 602 -11.52 -4.28 -19.51
C ALA A 602 -11.28 -5.78 -19.34
N ALA A 603 -12.34 -6.57 -19.21
CA ALA A 603 -12.25 -8.03 -19.13
C ALA A 603 -13.10 -8.67 -20.22
N GLU A 604 -12.63 -9.80 -20.76
CA GLU A 604 -13.36 -10.56 -21.77
C GLU A 604 -14.77 -10.88 -21.24
N GLN A 605 -15.79 -10.68 -22.08
CA GLN A 605 -17.18 -10.91 -21.68
C GLN A 605 -17.35 -12.34 -21.17
N ALA A 606 -18.01 -12.47 -20.03
CA ALA A 606 -18.27 -13.78 -19.47
C ALA A 606 -19.08 -14.61 -20.46
N ASN A 607 -18.80 -15.92 -20.50
CA ASN A 607 -19.68 -16.88 -21.14
C ASN A 607 -20.06 -17.96 -20.12
N ALA A 608 -20.54 -17.51 -18.97
CA ALA A 608 -20.84 -18.34 -17.82
C ALA A 608 -22.14 -17.86 -17.15
N SER A 609 -22.85 -18.78 -16.52
CA SER A 609 -24.00 -18.41 -15.68
C SER A 609 -23.54 -17.54 -14.52
N PRO A 610 -24.25 -16.47 -14.15
CA PRO A 610 -23.88 -15.65 -13.01
C PRO A 610 -23.76 -16.45 -11.71
N PRO A 611 -22.87 -16.05 -10.79
CA PRO A 611 -22.76 -16.70 -9.49
C PRO A 611 -24.09 -16.62 -8.74
N SER A 612 -24.57 -17.76 -8.26
CA SER A 612 -25.80 -17.84 -7.46
C SER A 612 -25.54 -17.76 -5.97
N GLN A 613 -24.27 -17.91 -5.57
CA GLN A 613 -23.77 -17.76 -4.21
C GLN A 613 -22.27 -17.43 -4.27
N GLY A 614 -21.74 -16.77 -3.25
CA GLY A 614 -20.30 -16.51 -3.13
C GLY A 614 -19.97 -15.40 -2.16
N ARG A 615 -18.72 -15.38 -1.68
CA ARG A 615 -18.18 -14.36 -0.79
C ARG A 615 -17.05 -13.63 -1.51
N TYR A 616 -17.10 -12.31 -1.51
CA TYR A 616 -16.17 -11.47 -2.24
C TYR A 616 -15.66 -10.34 -1.36
N ARG A 617 -14.33 -10.20 -1.28
CA ARG A 617 -13.65 -9.04 -0.69
C ARG A 617 -13.79 -7.87 -1.62
N LEU A 618 -14.39 -6.79 -1.14
CA LEU A 618 -14.67 -5.55 -1.84
C LEU A 618 -13.68 -4.47 -1.40
N GLN A 619 -12.93 -3.96 -2.37
CA GLN A 619 -11.95 -2.89 -2.20
C GLN A 619 -12.21 -1.79 -3.22
N GLY A 620 -11.92 -0.54 -2.88
CA GLY A 620 -12.01 0.56 -3.84
C GLY A 620 -12.34 1.89 -3.21
N VAL A 621 -12.86 2.80 -4.01
CA VAL A 621 -13.01 4.20 -3.64
C VAL A 621 -14.37 4.78 -4.04
N GLY A 622 -14.91 5.64 -3.18
CA GLY A 622 -15.97 6.59 -3.48
C GLY A 622 -15.47 8.03 -3.30
N LEU A 623 -15.81 8.91 -4.25
CA LEU A 623 -15.59 10.35 -4.17
C LEU A 623 -16.94 11.03 -3.94
N GLY A 624 -17.14 11.55 -2.74
CA GLY A 624 -18.32 12.29 -2.33
C GLY A 624 -18.13 13.79 -2.47
N MET A 625 -19.16 14.47 -2.98
CA MET A 625 -19.22 15.93 -3.03
C MET A 625 -20.59 16.42 -2.57
N GLU A 626 -20.57 17.41 -1.70
CA GLU A 626 -21.72 18.27 -1.38
C GLU A 626 -21.26 19.73 -1.40
N GLN A 627 -22.17 20.70 -1.31
CA GLN A 627 -21.79 22.11 -1.50
C GLN A 627 -20.65 22.57 -0.57
N ALA A 628 -20.70 22.23 0.73
CA ALA A 628 -19.74 22.70 1.73
C ALA A 628 -18.65 21.68 2.10
N SER A 629 -18.66 20.47 1.52
CA SER A 629 -17.69 19.45 1.88
C SER A 629 -17.35 18.49 0.74
N ASN A 630 -16.25 17.76 0.94
CA ASN A 630 -15.79 16.71 0.05
C ASN A 630 -15.44 15.48 0.91
N ARG A 631 -15.67 14.28 0.38
CA ARG A 631 -15.39 13.03 1.08
C ARG A 631 -14.62 12.05 0.21
N LEU A 632 -13.51 11.54 0.73
CA LEU A 632 -12.85 10.35 0.19
C LEU A 632 -13.26 9.17 1.07
N MET A 633 -13.89 8.17 0.45
CA MET A 633 -14.31 6.93 1.09
C MET A 633 -13.50 5.78 0.51
N HIS A 634 -12.73 5.07 1.33
CA HIS A 634 -12.05 3.84 0.92
C HIS A 634 -12.78 2.62 1.48
N PHE A 635 -13.12 1.65 0.64
CA PHE A 635 -13.65 0.36 1.09
C PHE A 635 -12.49 -0.53 1.52
N ASP A 636 -12.30 -0.67 2.83
CA ASP A 636 -11.22 -1.46 3.44
C ASP A 636 -11.68 -2.90 3.64
N ASN A 637 -11.41 -3.75 2.64
CA ASN A 637 -11.67 -5.19 2.71
C ASN A 637 -13.11 -5.52 3.13
N ALA A 638 -14.08 -4.74 2.65
CA ALA A 638 -15.49 -4.99 2.89
C ALA A 638 -15.92 -6.33 2.26
N LEU A 639 -17.10 -6.84 2.61
CA LEU A 639 -17.60 -8.13 2.14
C LEU A 639 -18.90 -7.95 1.35
N LEU A 640 -18.85 -8.36 0.09
CA LEU A 640 -20.02 -8.58 -0.76
C LEU A 640 -20.35 -10.07 -0.74
N VAL A 641 -21.56 -10.43 -0.32
CA VAL A 641 -22.02 -11.82 -0.29
C VAL A 641 -23.22 -11.97 -1.20
N ILE A 642 -23.09 -12.84 -2.20
CA ILE A 642 -24.22 -13.28 -3.03
C ILE A 642 -24.88 -14.43 -2.29
N GLU A 643 -26.16 -14.27 -1.95
CA GLU A 643 -26.92 -15.25 -1.17
C GLU A 643 -27.82 -16.12 -2.06
N SER A 644 -28.27 -15.56 -3.18
CA SER A 644 -29.09 -16.24 -4.18
C SER A 644 -28.93 -15.58 -5.55
N SER A 645 -29.61 -16.12 -6.56
CA SER A 645 -29.68 -15.52 -7.91
C SER A 645 -30.38 -14.15 -7.96
N SER A 646 -30.92 -13.65 -6.85
CA SER A 646 -31.64 -12.37 -6.79
C SER A 646 -31.33 -11.51 -5.57
N SER A 647 -30.52 -12.01 -4.64
CA SER A 647 -30.20 -11.30 -3.40
C SER A 647 -28.72 -11.37 -3.07
N ALA A 648 -28.22 -10.26 -2.55
CA ALA A 648 -26.88 -10.13 -2.01
C ALA A 648 -26.93 -9.27 -0.75
N ARG A 649 -25.81 -9.19 -0.04
CA ARG A 649 -25.62 -8.25 1.05
C ARG A 649 -24.22 -7.68 1.02
N LEU A 650 -24.11 -6.43 1.43
CA LEU A 650 -22.85 -5.74 1.65
C LEU A 650 -22.67 -5.55 3.16
N GLU A 651 -21.51 -5.94 3.67
CA GLU A 651 -21.10 -5.65 5.04
C GLU A 651 -19.64 -5.22 5.05
N GLY A 652 -19.20 -4.61 6.15
CA GLY A 652 -17.80 -4.23 6.32
C GLY A 652 -17.66 -2.78 6.70
N ARG A 653 -16.50 -2.22 6.38
CA ARG A 653 -16.08 -0.91 6.86
C ARG A 653 -15.49 -0.08 5.75
N THR A 654 -15.57 1.23 5.93
CA THR A 654 -14.86 2.21 5.09
C THR A 654 -13.91 3.03 5.94
N LEU A 655 -12.88 3.61 5.31
CA LEU A 655 -12.09 4.69 5.86
C LEU A 655 -12.56 5.99 5.20
N ASP A 656 -13.14 6.88 6.00
CA ASP A 656 -13.69 8.15 5.54
C ASP A 656 -12.76 9.31 5.92
N ILE A 657 -12.51 10.17 4.94
CA ILE A 657 -11.79 11.44 5.07
C ILE A 657 -12.72 12.53 4.59
N ILE A 658 -12.93 13.55 5.41
CA ILE A 658 -13.87 14.63 5.14
C ILE A 658 -13.11 15.96 5.12
N HIS A 659 -13.21 16.67 4.01
CA HIS A 659 -12.76 18.06 3.89
C HIS A 659 -13.98 18.98 4.05
N GLN A 660 -13.97 19.79 5.10
CA GLN A 660 -14.94 20.87 5.33
C GLN A 660 -14.39 22.16 4.75
N VAL A 661 -15.01 22.67 3.67
CA VAL A 661 -14.49 23.78 2.86
C VAL A 661 -14.42 25.08 3.67
N ASP A 662 -15.55 25.50 4.26
CA ASP A 662 -15.65 26.75 5.03
C ASP A 662 -14.77 26.74 6.31
N ALA A 663 -14.46 25.55 6.82
CA ALA A 663 -13.64 25.38 8.01
C ALA A 663 -12.15 25.24 7.67
N GLU A 664 -11.79 25.15 6.39
CA GLU A 664 -10.43 24.87 5.90
C GLU A 664 -9.76 23.75 6.69
N SER A 665 -10.45 22.61 6.78
CA SER A 665 -9.99 21.48 7.57
C SER A 665 -10.29 20.15 6.92
N VAL A 666 -9.35 19.22 7.06
CA VAL A 666 -9.50 17.84 6.59
C VAL A 666 -9.36 16.91 7.78
N SER A 667 -10.35 16.03 7.97
CA SER A 667 -10.30 15.04 9.03
C SER A 667 -9.19 14.03 8.79
N THR A 668 -8.64 13.46 9.86
CA THR A 668 -7.85 12.23 9.73
C THR A 668 -8.76 11.05 9.32
N PRO A 669 -8.21 9.93 8.81
CA PRO A 669 -9.02 8.79 8.39
C PRO A 669 -9.80 8.21 9.56
N GLN A 670 -11.12 8.08 9.39
CA GLN A 670 -12.02 7.52 10.39
C GLN A 670 -12.62 6.22 9.88
N ALA A 671 -12.52 5.15 10.66
CA ALA A 671 -13.19 3.89 10.34
C ALA A 671 -14.70 4.02 10.55
N GLN A 672 -15.48 3.79 9.50
CA GLN A 672 -16.94 3.73 9.55
C GLN A 672 -17.40 2.29 9.36
N SER A 673 -18.44 1.88 10.07
CA SER A 673 -19.11 0.59 9.85
C SER A 673 -20.57 0.83 9.54
N SER A 674 -20.90 0.81 8.26
CA SER A 674 -22.26 0.61 7.80
C SER A 674 -22.60 -0.85 8.09
N GLY A 675 -23.57 -1.09 8.98
CA GLY A 675 -24.06 -2.45 9.24
C GLY A 675 -24.52 -3.14 7.94
N THR A 676 -24.96 -4.40 8.03
CA THR A 676 -25.33 -5.18 6.84
C THR A 676 -26.42 -4.49 5.99
N ILE A 677 -26.12 -4.25 4.72
CA ILE A 677 -27.04 -3.70 3.71
C ILE A 677 -27.51 -4.83 2.81
N SER A 678 -28.83 -5.10 2.80
CA SER A 678 -29.41 -6.03 1.84
C SER A 678 -29.51 -5.40 0.45
N LEU A 679 -29.03 -6.10 -0.57
CA LEU A 679 -28.96 -5.67 -1.96
C LEU A 679 -29.85 -6.57 -2.83
N ALA A 680 -30.61 -5.96 -3.73
CA ALA A 680 -31.13 -6.67 -4.89
C ALA A 680 -29.97 -6.99 -5.83
N TYR A 681 -29.94 -8.20 -6.38
CA TYR A 681 -28.88 -8.66 -7.28
C TYR A 681 -29.47 -9.09 -8.62
N THR A 682 -28.91 -8.58 -9.72
CA THR A 682 -29.26 -8.99 -11.08
C THR A 682 -28.00 -9.11 -11.91
N ALA A 683 -27.91 -10.15 -12.74
CA ALA A 683 -26.75 -10.37 -13.60
C ALA A 683 -27.14 -11.09 -14.90
N SER A 684 -26.27 -11.00 -15.90
CA SER A 684 -26.43 -11.61 -17.22
C SER A 684 -25.32 -12.60 -17.52
N ASN A 685 -25.56 -13.52 -18.46
CA ASN A 685 -24.55 -14.50 -18.88
C ASN A 685 -23.33 -13.89 -19.57
N HIS A 686 -23.40 -12.62 -19.99
CA HIS A 686 -22.30 -11.88 -20.62
C HIS A 686 -21.42 -11.13 -19.59
N GLY A 687 -21.68 -11.30 -18.30
CA GLY A 687 -20.90 -10.68 -17.23
C GLY A 687 -21.54 -9.44 -16.62
N ALA A 688 -22.44 -8.74 -17.31
CA ALA A 688 -23.06 -7.52 -16.77
C ALA A 688 -23.83 -7.80 -15.47
N VAL A 689 -23.67 -6.94 -14.46
CA VAL A 689 -24.22 -7.10 -13.10
C VAL A 689 -24.62 -5.77 -12.49
N THR A 690 -25.67 -5.81 -11.67
CA THR A 690 -26.14 -4.70 -10.83
C THR A 690 -26.45 -5.21 -9.43
N PHE A 691 -25.99 -4.48 -8.43
CA PHE A 691 -26.44 -4.57 -7.04
C PHE A 691 -27.12 -3.25 -6.64
N SER A 692 -28.27 -3.29 -5.97
CA SER A 692 -28.95 -2.04 -5.59
C SER A 692 -29.69 -2.10 -4.25
N ALA A 693 -29.70 -0.97 -3.54
CA ALA A 693 -30.49 -0.73 -2.33
C ALA A 693 -30.78 0.77 -2.16
N GLY A 694 -32.02 1.19 -2.36
CA GLY A 694 -32.38 2.61 -2.25
C GLY A 694 -31.64 3.46 -3.30
N SER A 695 -30.84 4.43 -2.84
CA SER A 695 -29.97 5.26 -3.69
C SER A 695 -28.62 4.63 -4.00
N LEU A 696 -28.21 3.57 -3.28
CA LEU A 696 -26.96 2.85 -3.53
C LEU A 696 -27.14 1.92 -4.74
N THR A 697 -26.26 2.07 -5.73
CA THR A 697 -26.16 1.18 -6.90
C THR A 697 -24.71 0.83 -7.17
N LEU A 698 -24.43 -0.45 -7.36
CA LEU A 698 -23.15 -0.98 -7.84
C LEU A 698 -23.38 -1.64 -9.20
N ASP A 699 -22.97 -0.98 -10.28
CA ASP A 699 -23.16 -1.44 -11.67
C ASP A 699 -21.83 -1.82 -12.31
N GLY A 700 -21.75 -2.92 -13.05
CA GLY A 700 -20.51 -3.27 -13.74
C GLY A 700 -20.55 -4.67 -14.33
N PHE A 701 -19.47 -5.43 -14.13
CA PHE A 701 -19.37 -6.79 -14.66
C PHE A 701 -18.63 -7.77 -13.72
N PHE A 702 -18.82 -9.07 -13.96
CA PHE A 702 -18.01 -10.16 -13.42
C PHE A 702 -17.21 -10.88 -14.52
N THR A 703 -16.09 -11.49 -14.17
CA THR A 703 -15.20 -12.25 -15.07
C THR A 703 -15.71 -13.67 -15.33
N SER A 704 -15.26 -14.32 -16.41
CA SER A 704 -15.69 -15.68 -16.79
C SER A 704 -15.50 -16.75 -15.70
N ASP A 705 -14.46 -16.61 -14.88
CA ASP A 705 -14.16 -17.46 -13.72
C ASP A 705 -15.07 -17.16 -12.50
N GLN A 706 -15.83 -16.06 -12.54
CA GLN A 706 -16.70 -15.55 -11.48
C GLN A 706 -15.93 -15.12 -10.22
N ASP A 707 -14.62 -14.94 -10.34
CA ASP A 707 -13.76 -14.65 -9.21
C ASP A 707 -13.54 -13.13 -9.02
N GLN A 708 -13.81 -12.32 -10.04
CA GLN A 708 -13.63 -10.86 -9.98
C GLN A 708 -14.90 -10.14 -10.44
N PHE A 709 -15.19 -9.01 -9.79
CA PHE A 709 -16.19 -8.02 -10.16
C PHE A 709 -15.51 -6.66 -10.22
N PHE A 710 -15.88 -5.84 -11.21
CA PHE A 710 -15.51 -4.44 -11.26
C PHE A 710 -16.77 -3.61 -11.39
N LEU A 711 -17.00 -2.70 -10.43
CA LEU A 711 -18.29 -2.07 -10.17
C LEU A 711 -18.13 -0.56 -10.03
N GLN A 712 -18.89 0.20 -10.82
CA GLN A 712 -19.17 1.61 -10.57
C GLN A 712 -20.03 1.73 -9.31
N LEU A 713 -19.57 2.53 -8.36
CA LEU A 713 -20.35 2.94 -7.18
C LEU A 713 -21.11 4.22 -7.48
N ARG A 714 -22.42 4.22 -7.23
CA ARG A 714 -23.25 5.43 -7.18
C ARG A 714 -24.08 5.43 -5.91
N GLN A 715 -24.09 6.55 -5.21
CA GLN A 715 -24.91 6.74 -4.02
C GLN A 715 -25.24 8.22 -3.84
N THR A 716 -26.47 8.50 -3.44
CA THR A 716 -26.88 9.82 -2.94
C THR A 716 -27.21 9.67 -1.45
N ASP A 717 -26.52 10.41 -0.59
CA ASP A 717 -26.76 10.44 0.86
C ASP A 717 -27.09 11.88 1.31
N GLY A 718 -28.37 12.15 1.56
CA GLY A 718 -28.83 13.50 1.86
C GLY A 718 -28.65 14.47 0.68
N GLN A 719 -27.63 15.31 0.76
CA GLN A 719 -27.23 16.26 -0.31
C GLN A 719 -25.88 15.91 -0.94
N GLU A 720 -25.21 14.89 -0.42
CA GLU A 720 -23.95 14.41 -0.96
C GLU A 720 -24.20 13.42 -2.09
N GLU A 721 -23.49 13.63 -3.19
CA GLU A 721 -23.46 12.72 -4.32
C GLU A 721 -22.11 12.01 -4.36
N VAL A 722 -22.13 10.68 -4.51
CA VAL A 722 -20.95 9.82 -4.49
C VAL A 722 -20.84 9.07 -5.81
N LEU A 723 -19.66 9.15 -6.43
CA LEU A 723 -19.28 8.37 -7.60
C LEU A 723 -17.95 7.67 -7.34
N GLY A 724 -17.82 6.41 -7.73
CA GLY A 724 -16.64 5.62 -7.40
C GLY A 724 -16.44 4.37 -8.23
N LEU A 725 -15.39 3.63 -7.90
CA LEU A 725 -15.02 2.35 -8.50
C LEU A 725 -14.66 1.38 -7.40
N LEU A 726 -15.19 0.17 -7.50
CA LEU A 726 -14.96 -0.93 -6.58
C LEU A 726 -14.54 -2.17 -7.35
N MET A 727 -13.70 -2.97 -6.73
CA MET A 727 -13.30 -4.30 -7.18
C MET A 727 -13.71 -5.30 -6.11
N ALA A 728 -14.51 -6.31 -6.48
CA ALA A 728 -14.84 -7.43 -5.61
C ALA A 728 -14.08 -8.67 -6.08
N THR A 729 -13.36 -9.34 -5.19
CA THR A 729 -12.54 -10.52 -5.51
C THR A 729 -12.91 -11.67 -4.60
N ARG A 730 -12.99 -12.88 -5.15
CA ARG A 730 -13.50 -14.04 -4.43
C ARG A 730 -12.65 -14.35 -3.21
N LEU A 731 -13.33 -14.71 -2.13
CA LEU A 731 -12.72 -15.28 -0.94
C LEU A 731 -12.89 -16.81 -0.95
N PRO A 732 -11.96 -17.54 -0.31
CA PRO A 732 -12.13 -18.96 -0.02
C PRO A 732 -13.43 -19.20 0.77
N GLU A 733 -14.01 -20.39 0.62
CA GLU A 733 -15.28 -20.76 1.28
C GLU A 733 -15.21 -20.68 2.81
#